data_AF-A0A4R1FYH1-F1
#
_entry.id   AF-A0A4R1FYH1-F1
#
_cell.length_a   1.000
_cell.length_b   1.000
_cell.length_c   1.000
_cell.angle_alpha   90.00
_cell.angle_beta   90.00
_cell.angle_gamma   90.00
#
_symmetry.space_group_name_H-M   'P 1'
#
loop_
_entity.id
_entity.type
_entity.pdbx_description
1 polymer ?
#
loop_
_entity_poly.entity_id
_entity_poly.type
_entity_poly.pdbx_seq_one_letter_code
_entity_poly.pdbx_strand_id
1 'polypeptide(L)'
;MAKYTNDAKLLVDYVGGVENIAAVTHCLTRMRFVLHKTGLVATDKIEDLDSVKGTFTRAGQFQIIIGPDVADFFQAFSQCTHLPNATPEKLKEAIITSERERKNEKSFLQRIIGTLGDIFAPVIPALIVGGITLGLQNLIGVIKFFDGGSKSLAEISLIFHGLNQLLVLIGNIIFPALPVFICWSICRRMGTSQVLGIVLGLSLVYSGFIPVSDIANIPIDRVSSWDFGYFKVYNYSYQGQVVAAMLAGFVLTSLERFFRSITPTLIAMIVVPVVSLIPAILIAQAIAGPVGLAVGNWLADIILAGFASDYKILVAGIFGFVFVPVQLTGLHQIATAIDLTLVSSKGGTPIWPLLALSSICQASAILAMTILQRKNVKASQINIPATISCYIAVSEPAIFGVNLKYVFPMVAGMIGTSIACMISISGGVEALSIGVAGVLGVISIKPQFLFTWIIAGLIGGAISFILTYFIGLKKLTSYDLTGMQNRNNEDESEQSSLEQQEGANKQEKHENSPSEDDEDDIDIASIYAEVEENFLKEEENLPPAEHKMTAAAEQYRQYPFLSPASGWVIPLGAVRDEGFAGGYMGEGFAIIPTERFILAPFDAEVIATYPTKHAYSLRGKDGVEVLIHIGLDTVILDGRGFDCFVEQGDQVKAGDKLCRVDFELLKEHNLSTVIAIVFPNNEHIWLQPDLQQVTLGQANILQLAKQDEQKAPKKIEIITNKDVILDKRRQQEQHKRQVIDERVKQKVQKVREQKRKEKQKE
;
A
#
# COMPACT_ATOMS: atom_id res chain seq x y z
N MET A 1 35.99 19.98 -15.96
CA MET A 1 35.60 18.58 -15.65
C MET A 1 34.13 18.59 -15.27
N ALA A 2 33.31 17.63 -15.71
CA ALA A 2 31.88 17.65 -15.40
C ALA A 2 31.67 17.57 -13.87
N LYS A 3 30.76 18.39 -13.34
CA LYS A 3 30.51 18.69 -11.91
C LYS A 3 30.41 17.45 -11.00
N TYR A 4 30.02 16.29 -11.55
CA TYR A 4 29.73 15.06 -10.81
C TYR A 4 30.59 13.85 -11.20
N THR A 5 31.69 14.04 -11.92
CA THR A 5 32.46 12.92 -12.51
C THR A 5 33.01 11.94 -11.47
N ASN A 6 33.44 12.43 -10.30
CA ASN A 6 34.01 11.59 -9.25
C ASN A 6 32.94 10.77 -8.53
N ASP A 7 31.85 11.43 -8.11
CA ASP A 7 30.71 10.78 -7.46
C ASP A 7 30.04 9.75 -8.38
N ALA A 8 29.94 10.06 -9.67
CA ALA A 8 29.42 9.14 -10.67
C ALA A 8 30.27 7.86 -10.80
N LYS A 9 31.60 7.97 -10.69
CA LYS A 9 32.50 6.79 -10.69
C LYS A 9 32.38 5.97 -9.41
N LEU A 10 32.39 6.64 -8.25
CA LEU A 10 32.18 5.96 -6.96
C LEU A 10 30.83 5.26 -6.92
N LEU A 11 29.80 5.87 -7.50
CA LEU A 11 28.48 5.28 -7.57
C LEU A 11 28.47 3.96 -8.34
N VAL A 12 29.21 3.84 -9.45
CA VAL A 12 29.32 2.59 -10.23
C VAL A 12 29.89 1.47 -9.36
N ASP A 13 30.93 1.75 -8.57
CA ASP A 13 31.52 0.76 -7.68
C ASP A 13 30.54 0.39 -6.55
N TYR A 14 29.85 1.38 -5.98
CA TYR A 14 28.94 1.17 -4.86
C TYR A 14 27.63 0.47 -5.25
N VAL A 15 27.21 0.53 -6.51
CA VAL A 15 26.09 -0.29 -7.02
C VAL A 15 26.51 -1.70 -7.44
N GLY A 16 27.78 -2.09 -7.23
CA GLY A 16 28.30 -3.43 -7.54
C GLY A 16 28.90 -3.58 -8.93
N GLY A 17 29.27 -2.47 -9.58
CA GLY A 17 29.87 -2.44 -10.91
C GLY A 17 28.85 -2.28 -12.04
N VAL A 18 29.35 -1.93 -13.24
CA VAL A 18 28.52 -1.76 -14.46
C VAL A 18 27.76 -3.04 -14.80
N GLU A 19 28.38 -4.20 -14.56
CA GLU A 19 27.80 -5.51 -14.87
C GLU A 19 26.59 -5.86 -13.98
N ASN A 20 26.42 -5.18 -12.85
CA ASN A 20 25.25 -5.34 -12.00
C ASN A 20 24.05 -4.50 -12.48
N ILE A 21 24.24 -3.60 -13.44
CA ILE A 21 23.23 -2.64 -13.90
C ILE A 21 22.55 -3.17 -15.16
N ALA A 22 21.35 -3.73 -14.99
CA ALA A 22 20.55 -4.22 -16.10
C ALA A 22 19.92 -3.08 -16.91
N ALA A 23 19.46 -2.04 -16.23
CA ALA A 23 18.96 -0.81 -16.85
C ALA A 23 19.08 0.36 -15.88
N VAL A 24 19.26 1.57 -16.41
CA VAL A 24 19.25 2.82 -15.64
C VAL A 24 18.41 3.86 -16.36
N THR A 25 17.61 4.60 -15.60
CA THR A 25 16.86 5.76 -16.09
C THR A 25 16.88 6.86 -15.04
N HIS A 26 16.43 8.06 -15.40
CA HIS A 26 16.30 9.17 -14.47
C HIS A 26 15.00 9.94 -14.73
N CYS A 27 14.46 10.54 -13.67
CA CYS A 27 13.38 11.53 -13.75
C CYS A 27 13.95 12.93 -13.47
N LEU A 28 13.12 13.83 -12.94
CA LEU A 28 13.51 15.20 -12.58
C LEU A 28 14.43 15.29 -11.35
N THR A 29 14.31 14.35 -10.41
CA THR A 29 15.06 14.42 -9.14
C THR A 29 15.76 13.13 -8.74
N ARG A 30 15.55 12.04 -9.47
CA ARG A 30 16.01 10.70 -9.07
C ARG A 30 16.57 9.91 -10.24
N MET A 31 17.58 9.09 -9.96
CA MET A 31 18.01 8.00 -10.82
C MET A 31 17.39 6.70 -10.33
N ARG A 32 16.96 5.87 -11.29
CA ARG A 32 16.35 4.56 -11.04
C ARG A 32 17.18 3.49 -11.72
N PHE A 33 17.59 2.50 -10.94
CA PHE A 33 18.39 1.36 -11.38
C PHE A 33 17.57 0.08 -11.30
N VAL A 34 17.59 -0.68 -12.38
CA VAL A 34 17.25 -2.10 -12.36
C VAL A 34 18.57 -2.85 -12.23
N LEU A 35 18.75 -3.50 -11.08
CA LEU A 35 19.96 -4.23 -10.76
C LEU A 35 19.72 -5.73 -10.83
N HIS A 36 20.69 -6.47 -11.36
CA HIS A 36 20.70 -7.93 -11.32
C HIS A 36 20.69 -8.41 -9.87
N LYS A 37 21.58 -7.86 -9.03
CA LYS A 37 21.69 -8.19 -7.60
C LYS A 37 21.65 -6.93 -6.73
N THR A 38 20.55 -6.74 -6.01
CA THR A 38 20.42 -5.62 -5.06
C THR A 38 21.30 -5.77 -3.82
N GLY A 39 21.71 -6.99 -3.47
CA GLY A 39 22.55 -7.25 -2.29
C GLY A 39 24.01 -6.79 -2.42
N LEU A 40 24.46 -6.43 -3.62
CA LEU A 40 25.80 -5.88 -3.86
C LEU A 40 25.86 -4.35 -3.67
N VAL A 41 24.71 -3.71 -3.41
CA VAL A 41 24.63 -2.26 -3.27
C VAL A 41 25.08 -1.85 -1.88
N ALA A 42 26.10 -0.99 -1.82
CA ALA A 42 26.60 -0.41 -0.58
C ALA A 42 25.80 0.86 -0.22
N THR A 43 24.55 0.69 0.20
CA THR A 43 23.59 1.78 0.46
C THR A 43 24.15 2.86 1.38
N ASP A 44 24.77 2.48 2.49
CA ASP A 44 25.35 3.42 3.45
C ASP A 44 26.41 4.34 2.80
N LYS A 45 27.27 3.77 1.93
CA LYS A 45 28.30 4.53 1.21
C LYS A 45 27.74 5.42 0.12
N ILE A 46 26.58 5.07 -0.44
CA ILE A 46 25.88 5.88 -1.45
C ILE A 46 25.23 7.08 -0.77
N GLU A 47 24.69 6.91 0.45
CA GLU A 47 24.09 8.01 1.23
C GLU A 47 25.14 8.99 1.79
N ASP A 48 26.39 8.55 1.95
CA ASP A 48 27.53 9.41 2.33
C ASP A 48 28.07 10.30 1.18
N LEU A 49 27.59 10.13 -0.06
CA LEU A 49 28.00 10.98 -1.19
C LEU A 49 27.31 12.35 -1.13
N ASP A 50 28.08 13.44 -1.23
CA ASP A 50 27.56 14.83 -1.17
C ASP A 50 26.44 15.13 -2.18
N SER A 51 26.46 14.44 -3.33
CA SER A 51 25.45 14.57 -4.39
C SER A 51 24.17 13.75 -4.16
N VAL A 52 24.14 12.87 -3.16
CA VAL A 52 23.02 11.98 -2.85
C VAL A 52 22.26 12.49 -1.64
N LYS A 53 20.94 12.68 -1.81
CA LYS A 53 20.02 13.16 -0.76
C LYS A 53 19.23 12.04 -0.09
N GLY A 54 19.45 10.80 -0.52
CA GLY A 54 18.85 9.59 0.04
C GLY A 54 18.62 8.49 -0.98
N THR A 55 18.39 7.27 -0.49
CA THR A 55 18.13 6.10 -1.32
C THR A 55 16.87 5.36 -0.89
N PHE A 56 16.23 4.62 -1.80
CA PHE A 56 15.18 3.67 -1.44
C PHE A 56 14.99 2.63 -2.54
N THR A 57 14.46 1.46 -2.18
CA THR A 57 14.13 0.39 -3.14
C THR A 57 12.62 0.20 -3.20
N ARG A 58 12.01 0.30 -4.38
CA ARG A 58 10.56 0.08 -4.56
C ARG A 58 10.28 -0.56 -5.91
N ALA A 59 9.34 -1.50 -5.95
CA ALA A 59 8.95 -2.24 -7.16
C ALA A 59 10.14 -2.83 -7.95
N GLY A 60 11.10 -3.41 -7.23
CA GLY A 60 12.26 -4.06 -7.83
C GLY A 60 13.39 -3.12 -8.28
N GLN A 61 13.19 -1.80 -8.25
CA GLN A 61 14.16 -0.80 -8.67
C GLN A 61 14.84 -0.14 -7.46
N PHE A 62 16.17 -0.03 -7.51
CA PHE A 62 16.95 0.76 -6.56
C PHE A 62 16.96 2.22 -7.03
N GLN A 63 16.57 3.17 -6.18
CA GLN A 63 16.44 4.57 -6.53
C GLN A 63 17.35 5.44 -5.66
N ILE A 64 17.95 6.43 -6.31
CA ILE A 64 18.86 7.40 -5.70
C ILE A 64 18.30 8.79 -5.95
N ILE A 65 18.16 9.57 -4.89
CA ILE A 65 17.70 10.96 -4.96
C ILE A 65 18.93 11.85 -5.10
N ILE A 66 19.07 12.51 -6.24
CA ILE A 66 20.15 13.50 -6.48
C ILE A 66 19.59 14.94 -6.32
N GLY A 67 18.30 15.13 -6.64
CA GLY A 67 17.67 16.45 -6.69
C GLY A 67 17.71 17.05 -8.09
N PRO A 68 17.55 18.38 -8.24
CA PRO A 68 17.36 19.03 -9.55
C PRO A 68 18.52 18.83 -10.53
N ASP A 69 19.72 18.54 -10.02
CA ASP A 69 20.94 18.33 -10.83
C ASP A 69 21.06 16.90 -11.40
N VAL A 70 20.01 16.08 -11.32
CA VAL A 70 20.07 14.65 -11.69
C VAL A 70 20.39 14.42 -13.17
N ALA A 71 20.01 15.35 -14.06
CA ALA A 71 20.31 15.23 -15.50
C ALA A 71 21.82 15.36 -15.75
N ASP A 72 22.47 16.31 -15.08
CA ASP A 72 23.92 16.53 -15.17
C ASP A 72 24.69 15.37 -14.53
N PHE A 73 24.18 14.86 -13.40
CA PHE A 73 24.72 13.67 -12.75
C PHE A 73 24.58 12.43 -13.66
N PHE A 74 23.42 12.23 -14.27
CA PHE A 74 23.18 11.13 -15.20
C PHE A 74 24.10 11.21 -16.41
N GLN A 75 24.35 12.42 -16.94
CA GLN A 75 25.26 12.61 -18.05
C GLN A 75 26.69 12.21 -17.67
N ALA A 76 27.17 12.61 -16.49
CA ALA A 76 28.48 12.20 -15.96
C ALA A 76 28.54 10.67 -15.74
N PHE A 77 27.46 10.08 -15.23
CA PHE A 77 27.33 8.63 -15.03
C PHE A 77 27.35 7.85 -16.35
N SER A 78 26.59 8.31 -17.35
CA SER A 78 26.52 7.71 -18.67
C SER A 78 27.87 7.80 -19.40
N GLN A 79 28.61 8.90 -19.22
CA GLN A 79 29.97 9.04 -19.75
C GLN A 79 30.95 8.04 -19.13
N CYS A 80 30.79 7.69 -17.85
CA CYS A 80 31.66 6.75 -17.16
C CYS A 80 31.31 5.28 -17.41
N THR A 81 30.03 4.97 -17.67
CA THR A 81 29.52 3.61 -17.81
C THR A 81 29.21 3.20 -19.25
N HIS A 82 29.13 4.16 -20.17
CA HIS A 82 28.60 3.99 -21.52
C HIS A 82 27.14 3.48 -21.57
N LEU A 83 26.40 3.56 -20.46
CA LEU A 83 25.00 3.15 -20.39
C LEU A 83 24.08 4.32 -20.78
N PRO A 84 23.26 4.18 -21.84
CA PRO A 84 22.28 5.20 -22.20
C PRO A 84 21.06 5.15 -21.27
N ASN A 85 20.27 6.22 -21.28
CA ASN A 85 18.98 6.23 -20.58
C ASN A 85 18.06 5.16 -21.17
N ALA A 86 17.58 4.24 -20.34
CA ALA A 86 16.77 3.11 -20.78
C ALA A 86 15.40 3.56 -21.29
N THR A 87 15.02 3.08 -22.48
CA THR A 87 13.66 3.23 -23.03
C THR A 87 12.64 2.51 -22.13
N PRO A 88 11.36 2.93 -22.11
CA PRO A 88 10.31 2.28 -21.32
C PRO A 88 10.18 0.76 -21.55
N GLU A 89 10.44 0.29 -22.77
CA GLU A 89 10.38 -1.12 -23.16
C GLU A 89 11.53 -1.94 -22.54
N LYS A 90 12.78 -1.51 -22.74
CA LYS A 90 13.97 -2.10 -22.08
C LYS A 90 13.88 -2.06 -20.56
N LEU A 91 13.32 -0.99 -19.99
CA LEU A 91 13.12 -0.89 -18.54
C LEU A 91 12.15 -1.96 -18.05
N LYS A 92 11.00 -2.15 -18.72
CA LYS A 92 10.04 -3.22 -18.41
C LYS A 92 10.66 -4.61 -18.56
N GLU A 93 11.40 -4.86 -19.63
CA GLU A 93 12.08 -6.14 -19.86
C GLU A 93 13.13 -6.45 -18.79
N ALA A 94 13.95 -5.45 -18.41
CA ALA A 94 14.92 -5.59 -17.33
C ALA A 94 14.25 -5.84 -15.97
N ILE A 95 13.10 -5.21 -15.68
CA ILE A 95 12.33 -5.45 -14.46
C ILE A 95 11.83 -6.89 -14.43
N ILE A 96 11.23 -7.37 -15.52
CA ILE A 96 10.71 -8.75 -15.61
C ILE A 96 11.85 -9.78 -15.48
N THR A 97 12.99 -9.51 -16.12
CA THR A 97 14.17 -10.40 -16.08
C THR A 97 14.80 -10.43 -14.70
N SER A 98 15.03 -9.27 -14.07
CA SER A 98 15.55 -9.18 -12.70
C SER A 98 14.58 -9.76 -11.66
N GLU A 99 13.26 -9.65 -11.85
CA GLU A 99 12.28 -10.36 -11.01
C GLU A 99 12.36 -11.88 -11.17
N ARG A 100 12.57 -12.38 -12.39
CA ARG A 100 12.79 -13.80 -12.67
C ARG A 100 14.08 -14.31 -12.05
N GLU A 101 15.16 -13.53 -12.12
CA GLU A 101 16.46 -13.82 -11.50
C GLU A 101 16.41 -13.75 -9.97
N ARG A 102 15.65 -12.81 -9.39
CA ARG A 102 15.42 -12.78 -7.92
C ARG A 102 14.53 -13.93 -7.44
N LYS A 103 13.56 -14.36 -8.26
CA LYS A 103 12.86 -15.64 -8.01
C LYS A 103 13.86 -16.79 -8.08
N ASN A 104 14.65 -16.87 -9.15
CA ASN A 104 15.98 -17.51 -9.32
C ASN A 104 16.75 -17.77 -8.00
N GLU A 105 17.22 -16.69 -7.39
CA GLU A 105 18.13 -16.69 -6.24
C GLU A 105 17.49 -17.15 -4.93
N LYS A 106 16.17 -16.99 -4.76
CA LYS A 106 15.48 -17.52 -3.57
C LYS A 106 15.60 -19.03 -3.57
N SER A 107 16.14 -19.56 -2.47
CA SER A 107 16.24 -21.00 -2.22
C SER A 107 14.89 -21.67 -2.51
N PHE A 108 14.91 -22.87 -3.09
CA PHE A 108 13.71 -23.64 -3.39
C PHE A 108 12.74 -23.69 -2.20
N LEU A 109 13.29 -23.83 -0.99
CA LEU A 109 12.54 -23.79 0.26
C LEU A 109 11.84 -22.44 0.47
N GLN A 110 12.52 -21.32 0.29
CA GLN A 110 11.92 -19.98 0.44
C GLN A 110 10.79 -19.72 -0.58
N ARG A 111 10.86 -20.30 -1.79
CA ARG A 111 9.79 -20.18 -2.79
C ARG A 111 8.53 -20.94 -2.40
N ILE A 112 8.71 -22.18 -1.93
CA ILE A 112 7.60 -22.99 -1.42
C ILE A 112 6.93 -22.22 -0.29
N ILE A 113 7.71 -21.72 0.65
CA ILE A 113 7.14 -21.13 1.85
C ILE A 113 6.51 -19.76 1.56
N GLY A 114 7.08 -18.96 0.65
CA GLY A 114 6.40 -17.76 0.16
C GLY A 114 5.05 -18.10 -0.48
N THR A 115 4.98 -19.19 -1.25
CA THR A 115 3.71 -19.65 -1.85
C THR A 115 2.70 -20.07 -0.78
N LEU A 116 3.15 -20.78 0.27
CA LEU A 116 2.29 -21.13 1.41
C LEU A 116 1.73 -19.89 2.08
N GLY A 117 2.57 -18.87 2.34
CA GLY A 117 2.11 -17.66 3.01
C GLY A 117 1.06 -16.89 2.20
N ASP A 118 1.24 -16.78 0.89
CA ASP A 118 0.25 -16.15 0.00
C ASP A 118 -1.09 -16.91 -0.03
N ILE A 119 -1.08 -18.23 0.23
CA ILE A 119 -2.30 -19.04 0.33
C ILE A 119 -3.03 -18.79 1.65
N PHE A 120 -2.31 -18.63 2.76
CA PHE A 120 -2.94 -18.43 4.07
C PHE A 120 -3.40 -16.99 4.30
N ALA A 121 -2.68 -15.98 3.78
CA ALA A 121 -2.98 -14.57 4.06
C ALA A 121 -4.46 -14.18 3.82
N PRO A 122 -5.12 -14.58 2.70
CA PRO A 122 -6.55 -14.31 2.49
C PRO A 122 -7.50 -15.03 3.46
N VAL A 123 -7.04 -16.10 4.12
CA VAL A 123 -7.84 -16.97 5.01
C VAL A 123 -7.76 -16.51 6.48
N ILE A 124 -6.70 -15.77 6.86
CA ILE A 124 -6.45 -15.30 8.24
C ILE A 124 -7.65 -14.56 8.85
N PRO A 125 -8.33 -13.61 8.17
CA PRO A 125 -9.45 -12.90 8.79
C PRO A 125 -10.58 -13.83 9.24
N ALA A 126 -10.90 -14.86 8.45
CA ALA A 126 -11.92 -15.85 8.83
C ALA A 126 -11.46 -16.67 10.05
N LEU A 127 -10.19 -17.09 10.08
CA LEU A 127 -9.60 -17.81 11.21
C LEU A 127 -9.62 -16.99 12.50
N ILE A 128 -9.36 -15.69 12.43
CA ILE A 128 -9.44 -14.77 13.57
C ILE A 128 -10.87 -14.76 14.11
N VAL A 129 -11.88 -14.58 13.25
CA VAL A 129 -13.29 -14.62 13.68
C VAL A 129 -13.61 -15.96 14.33
N GLY A 130 -13.30 -17.08 13.67
CA GLY A 130 -13.56 -18.41 14.20
C GLY A 130 -12.91 -18.64 15.57
N GLY A 131 -11.65 -18.24 15.74
CA GLY A 131 -10.93 -18.42 16.99
C GLY A 131 -11.40 -17.53 18.13
N ILE A 132 -11.75 -16.26 17.87
CA ILE A 132 -12.36 -15.38 18.87
C ILE A 132 -13.71 -15.93 19.29
N THR A 133 -14.53 -16.33 18.31
CA THR A 133 -15.84 -16.92 18.56
C THR A 133 -15.73 -18.17 19.42
N LEU A 134 -14.82 -19.10 19.10
CA LEU A 134 -14.63 -20.31 19.92
C LEU A 134 -14.11 -19.96 21.32
N GLY A 135 -13.22 -18.98 21.44
CA GLY A 135 -12.74 -18.50 22.74
C GLY A 135 -13.84 -17.88 23.61
N LEU A 136 -14.70 -17.06 23.01
CA LEU A 136 -15.89 -16.50 23.68
C LEU A 136 -16.89 -17.59 24.04
N GLN A 137 -17.14 -18.55 23.14
CA GLN A 137 -17.97 -19.72 23.43
C GLN A 137 -17.41 -20.49 24.62
N ASN A 138 -16.09 -20.68 24.70
CA ASN A 138 -15.48 -21.38 25.83
C ASN A 138 -15.71 -20.60 27.13
N LEU A 139 -15.45 -19.29 27.13
CA LEU A 139 -15.64 -18.43 28.29
C LEU A 139 -17.09 -18.41 28.78
N ILE A 140 -18.05 -18.39 27.86
CA ILE A 140 -19.47 -18.23 28.17
C ILE A 140 -20.12 -19.59 28.48
N GLY A 141 -19.88 -20.61 27.66
CA GLY A 141 -20.63 -21.87 27.70
C GLY A 141 -19.86 -23.10 28.20
N VAL A 142 -18.52 -23.04 28.29
CA VAL A 142 -17.72 -24.22 28.68
C VAL A 142 -17.08 -24.04 30.05
N ILE A 143 -16.55 -22.85 30.36
CA ILE A 143 -15.92 -22.58 31.64
C ILE A 143 -16.99 -22.38 32.71
N LYS A 144 -16.89 -23.19 33.77
CA LYS A 144 -17.80 -23.16 34.91
C LYS A 144 -17.27 -22.24 35.99
N PHE A 145 -17.53 -20.94 35.89
CA PHE A 145 -17.11 -19.96 36.90
C PHE A 145 -18.07 -19.87 38.10
N PHE A 146 -19.31 -20.33 37.95
CA PHE A 146 -20.40 -20.05 38.90
C PHE A 146 -20.78 -21.30 39.71
N ASP A 147 -21.45 -21.08 40.84
CA ASP A 147 -21.85 -22.12 41.79
C ASP A 147 -20.68 -23.05 42.18
N GLY A 148 -19.58 -22.47 42.64
CA GLY A 148 -18.41 -23.23 43.11
C GLY A 148 -17.70 -24.04 42.02
N GLY A 149 -17.86 -23.69 40.74
CA GLY A 149 -17.24 -24.40 39.62
C GLY A 149 -18.18 -25.35 38.88
N SER A 150 -19.48 -25.33 39.18
CA SER A 150 -20.44 -26.31 38.63
C SER A 150 -21.23 -25.81 37.41
N LYS A 151 -21.42 -24.49 37.26
CA LYS A 151 -22.18 -23.88 36.16
C LYS A 151 -21.38 -22.84 35.37
N SER A 152 -21.62 -22.80 34.07
CA SER A 152 -21.12 -21.81 33.13
C SER A 152 -22.01 -20.57 33.05
N LEU A 153 -21.52 -19.48 32.45
CA LEU A 153 -22.28 -18.23 32.27
C LEU A 153 -23.54 -18.46 31.42
N ALA A 154 -23.47 -19.35 30.42
CA ALA A 154 -24.58 -19.75 29.57
C ALA A 154 -25.66 -20.56 30.31
N GLU A 155 -25.31 -21.27 31.40
CA GLU A 155 -26.25 -22.06 32.18
C GLU A 155 -27.00 -21.23 33.22
N ILE A 156 -26.47 -20.07 33.61
CA ILE A 156 -27.09 -19.19 34.60
C ILE A 156 -27.87 -18.01 33.99
N SER A 157 -27.61 -17.65 32.72
CA SER A 157 -28.24 -16.50 32.06
C SER A 157 -28.79 -16.84 30.69
N LEU A 158 -30.06 -16.52 30.47
CA LEU A 158 -30.76 -16.76 29.21
C LEU A 158 -30.14 -16.01 28.02
N ILE A 159 -29.68 -14.78 28.22
CA ILE A 159 -29.04 -13.98 27.16
C ILE A 159 -27.72 -14.64 26.74
N PHE A 160 -26.91 -15.04 27.72
CA PHE A 160 -25.64 -15.71 27.46
C PHE A 160 -25.82 -17.12 26.89
N HIS A 161 -26.92 -17.81 27.22
CA HIS A 161 -27.31 -19.06 26.56
C HIS A 161 -27.53 -18.86 25.05
N GLY A 162 -28.38 -17.88 24.68
CA GLY A 162 -28.65 -17.57 23.27
C GLY A 162 -27.40 -17.09 22.53
N LEU A 163 -26.59 -16.24 23.16
CA LEU A 163 -25.31 -15.81 22.61
C LEU A 163 -24.36 -16.99 22.40
N ASN A 164 -24.27 -17.91 23.36
CA ASN A 164 -23.42 -19.10 23.23
C ASN A 164 -23.85 -19.97 22.05
N GLN A 165 -25.16 -20.18 21.83
CA GLN A 165 -25.65 -20.92 20.66
C GLN A 165 -25.28 -20.26 19.33
N LEU A 166 -25.36 -18.92 19.25
CA LEU A 166 -24.92 -18.17 18.06
C LEU A 166 -23.40 -18.34 17.83
N LEU A 167 -22.59 -18.26 18.89
CA LEU A 167 -21.15 -18.45 18.79
C LEU A 167 -20.78 -19.87 18.36
N VAL A 168 -21.46 -20.89 18.88
CA VAL A 168 -21.30 -22.30 18.46
C VAL A 168 -21.53 -22.45 16.95
N LEU A 169 -22.58 -21.82 16.41
CA LEU A 169 -22.88 -21.85 14.98
C LEU A 169 -21.72 -21.28 14.15
N ILE A 170 -21.23 -20.09 14.51
CA ILE A 170 -20.14 -19.41 13.78
C ILE A 170 -18.86 -20.27 13.82
N GLY A 171 -18.51 -20.83 14.99
CA GLY A 171 -17.36 -21.72 15.15
C GLY A 171 -17.45 -22.98 14.30
N ASN A 172 -18.63 -23.60 14.25
CA ASN A 172 -18.90 -24.83 13.48
C ASN A 172 -18.97 -24.62 11.97
N ILE A 173 -19.01 -23.37 11.49
CA ILE A 173 -18.95 -23.07 10.04
C ILE A 173 -17.50 -22.87 9.61
N ILE A 174 -16.74 -22.04 10.33
CA ILE A 174 -15.45 -21.53 9.87
C ILE A 174 -14.38 -22.63 9.81
N PHE A 175 -14.21 -23.40 10.89
CA PHE A 175 -13.14 -24.40 10.95
C PHE A 175 -13.40 -25.63 10.06
N PRO A 176 -14.63 -26.21 10.02
CA PRO A 176 -14.92 -27.30 9.11
C PRO A 176 -14.80 -26.88 7.64
N ALA A 177 -15.10 -25.62 7.29
CA ALA A 177 -15.02 -25.09 5.92
C ALA A 177 -13.59 -24.72 5.47
N LEU A 178 -12.54 -24.95 6.27
CA LEU A 178 -11.16 -24.61 5.91
C LEU A 178 -10.70 -25.10 4.52
N PRO A 179 -11.02 -26.34 4.11
CA PRO A 179 -10.71 -26.79 2.76
C PRO A 179 -11.27 -25.90 1.65
N VAL A 180 -12.43 -25.28 1.86
CA VAL A 180 -13.08 -24.36 0.91
C VAL A 180 -12.23 -23.10 0.73
N PHE A 181 -11.85 -22.46 1.83
CA PHE A 181 -11.05 -21.25 1.80
C PHE A 181 -9.66 -21.49 1.19
N ILE A 182 -9.05 -22.65 1.50
CA ILE A 182 -7.74 -23.02 0.97
C ILE A 182 -7.79 -23.29 -0.54
N CYS A 183 -8.76 -24.09 -1.02
CA CYS A 183 -8.87 -24.39 -2.45
C CYS A 183 -9.15 -23.12 -3.26
N TRP A 184 -10.02 -22.24 -2.76
CA TRP A 184 -10.25 -20.91 -3.33
C TRP A 184 -8.97 -20.08 -3.39
N SER A 185 -8.24 -19.99 -2.27
CA SER A 185 -7.02 -19.19 -2.16
C SER A 185 -5.91 -19.69 -3.08
N ILE A 186 -5.76 -21.01 -3.22
CA ILE A 186 -4.83 -21.63 -4.17
C ILE A 186 -5.20 -21.26 -5.60
N CYS A 187 -6.48 -21.38 -5.99
CA CYS A 187 -6.91 -20.99 -7.34
C CYS A 187 -6.67 -19.50 -7.61
N ARG A 188 -6.94 -18.64 -6.62
CA ARG A 188 -6.64 -17.20 -6.69
C ARG A 188 -5.14 -16.95 -6.88
N ARG A 189 -4.29 -17.60 -6.08
CA ARG A 189 -2.83 -17.47 -6.15
C ARG A 189 -2.28 -17.97 -7.48
N MET A 190 -2.85 -19.05 -8.00
CA MET A 190 -2.45 -19.70 -9.25
C MET A 190 -3.09 -19.07 -10.49
N GLY A 191 -3.98 -18.09 -10.34
CA GLY A 191 -4.65 -17.43 -11.46
C GLY A 191 -5.57 -18.35 -12.27
N THR A 192 -6.19 -19.33 -11.61
CA THR A 192 -7.18 -20.24 -12.21
C THR A 192 -8.59 -19.93 -11.67
N SER A 193 -9.60 -20.68 -12.10
CA SER A 193 -10.99 -20.44 -11.69
C SER A 193 -11.19 -20.61 -10.18
N GLN A 194 -11.40 -19.49 -9.50
CA GLN A 194 -11.65 -19.43 -8.06
C GLN A 194 -12.94 -20.16 -7.66
N VAL A 195 -13.97 -20.07 -8.50
CA VAL A 195 -15.26 -20.74 -8.26
C VAL A 195 -15.10 -22.25 -8.29
N LEU A 196 -14.30 -22.80 -9.20
CA LEU A 196 -14.01 -24.24 -9.21
C LEU A 196 -13.23 -24.69 -7.97
N GLY A 197 -12.33 -23.84 -7.47
CA GLY A 197 -11.69 -24.04 -6.18
C GLY A 197 -12.68 -24.14 -5.01
N ILE A 198 -13.69 -23.27 -4.98
CA ILE A 198 -14.76 -23.32 -3.96
C ILE A 198 -15.54 -24.64 -4.08
N VAL A 199 -15.94 -25.03 -5.29
CA VAL A 199 -16.71 -26.27 -5.51
C VAL A 199 -15.90 -27.50 -5.11
N LEU A 200 -14.60 -27.55 -5.46
CA LEU A 200 -13.70 -28.61 -5.01
C LEU A 200 -13.62 -28.66 -3.48
N GLY A 201 -13.41 -27.52 -2.83
CA GLY A 201 -13.33 -27.47 -1.37
C GLY A 201 -14.65 -27.90 -0.70
N LEU A 202 -15.80 -27.52 -1.25
CA LEU A 202 -17.12 -27.97 -0.78
C LEU A 202 -17.28 -29.50 -0.92
N SER A 203 -16.75 -30.09 -1.98
CA SER A 203 -16.75 -31.55 -2.15
C SER A 203 -15.90 -32.28 -1.10
N LEU A 204 -14.85 -31.65 -0.59
CA LEU A 204 -14.01 -32.20 0.48
C LEU A 204 -14.67 -32.15 1.85
N VAL A 205 -15.60 -31.22 2.07
CA VAL A 205 -16.30 -31.04 3.37
C VAL A 205 -17.77 -31.45 3.30
N TYR A 206 -18.14 -32.18 2.24
CA TYR A 206 -19.51 -32.58 1.98
C TYR A 206 -20.10 -33.31 3.18
N SER A 207 -21.20 -32.79 3.74
CA SER A 207 -21.81 -33.29 4.97
C SER A 207 -22.39 -34.71 4.85
N GLY A 208 -22.59 -35.20 3.63
CA GLY A 208 -22.98 -36.60 3.39
C GLY A 208 -21.84 -37.60 3.56
N PHE A 209 -20.58 -37.15 3.71
CA PHE A 209 -19.44 -38.01 4.00
C PHE A 209 -19.10 -37.99 5.49
N ILE A 210 -18.56 -39.11 5.96
CA ILE A 210 -18.14 -39.26 7.35
C ILE A 210 -16.86 -38.43 7.56
N PRO A 211 -16.81 -37.53 8.55
CA PRO A 211 -15.61 -36.80 8.93
C PRO A 211 -14.45 -37.75 9.24
N VAL A 212 -13.26 -37.40 8.75
CA VAL A 212 -12.05 -38.20 8.96
C VAL A 212 -11.73 -38.40 10.44
N SER A 213 -12.07 -37.43 11.29
CA SER A 213 -11.91 -37.52 12.75
C SER A 213 -12.67 -38.70 13.37
N ASP A 214 -13.76 -39.13 12.75
CA ASP A 214 -14.70 -40.08 13.33
C ASP A 214 -14.44 -41.52 12.86
N ILE A 215 -13.51 -41.70 11.90
CA ILE A 215 -13.17 -43.01 11.31
C ILE A 215 -12.71 -44.01 12.37
N ALA A 216 -11.97 -43.57 13.40
CA ALA A 216 -11.48 -44.47 14.45
C ALA A 216 -12.62 -45.13 15.25
N ASN A 217 -13.82 -44.55 15.22
CA ASN A 217 -14.98 -45.01 15.99
C ASN A 217 -16.02 -45.74 15.12
N ILE A 218 -15.79 -45.86 13.80
CA ILE A 218 -16.74 -46.41 12.84
C ILE A 218 -16.06 -47.52 12.05
N PRO A 219 -16.61 -48.75 12.04
CA PRO A 219 -16.03 -49.82 11.23
C PRO A 219 -16.11 -49.46 9.73
N ILE A 220 -15.04 -49.79 8.99
CA ILE A 220 -14.80 -49.38 7.60
C ILE A 220 -15.95 -49.80 6.65
N ASP A 221 -16.69 -50.84 7.02
CA ASP A 221 -17.86 -51.35 6.30
C ASP A 221 -19.06 -50.37 6.25
N ARG A 222 -19.09 -49.36 7.14
CA ARG A 222 -20.11 -48.31 7.14
C ARG A 222 -19.70 -47.05 6.37
N VAL A 223 -18.49 -47.00 5.84
CA VAL A 223 -18.01 -45.85 5.06
C VAL A 223 -18.50 -45.98 3.62
N SER A 224 -19.22 -44.97 3.13
CA SER A 224 -19.66 -44.94 1.73
C SER A 224 -18.44 -44.97 0.80
N SER A 225 -18.51 -45.75 -0.27
CA SER A 225 -17.45 -45.84 -1.27
C SER A 225 -18.02 -45.81 -2.67
N TRP A 226 -17.28 -45.22 -3.60
CA TRP A 226 -17.52 -45.37 -5.03
C TRP A 226 -16.82 -46.65 -5.51
N ASP A 227 -17.60 -47.60 -5.99
CA ASP A 227 -17.11 -48.88 -6.51
C ASP A 227 -17.00 -48.82 -8.04
N PHE A 228 -15.77 -48.87 -8.55
CA PHE A 228 -15.48 -48.91 -9.99
C PHE A 228 -15.19 -50.34 -10.49
N GLY A 229 -15.58 -51.36 -9.71
CA GLY A 229 -15.36 -52.77 -9.97
C GLY A 229 -13.96 -53.25 -9.56
N TYR A 230 -12.91 -52.65 -10.12
CA TYR A 230 -11.51 -53.05 -9.86
C TYR A 230 -10.88 -52.34 -8.67
N PHE A 231 -11.42 -51.19 -8.27
CA PHE A 231 -10.96 -50.42 -7.12
C PHE A 231 -12.13 -49.69 -6.47
N LYS A 232 -12.02 -49.45 -5.16
CA LYS A 232 -12.97 -48.68 -4.36
C LYS A 232 -12.31 -47.40 -3.87
N VAL A 233 -13.02 -46.30 -4.01
CA VAL A 233 -12.63 -45.01 -3.42
C VAL A 233 -13.55 -44.76 -2.23
N TYR A 234 -12.98 -44.75 -1.03
CA TYR A 234 -13.73 -44.42 0.18
C TYR A 234 -13.96 -42.91 0.25
N ASN A 235 -15.19 -42.52 0.54
CA ASN A 235 -15.58 -41.12 0.57
C ASN A 235 -15.47 -40.58 1.99
N TYR A 236 -14.51 -39.70 2.21
CA TYR A 236 -14.30 -39.07 3.51
C TYR A 236 -14.57 -37.57 3.45
N SER A 237 -15.06 -37.04 4.56
CA SER A 237 -15.14 -35.60 4.78
C SER A 237 -13.85 -35.12 5.44
N TYR A 238 -13.06 -34.35 4.70
CA TYR A 238 -11.79 -33.77 5.11
C TYR A 238 -11.96 -32.44 5.85
N GLN A 239 -13.02 -32.33 6.67
CA GLN A 239 -13.28 -31.15 7.50
C GLN A 239 -12.06 -30.78 8.35
N GLY A 240 -11.68 -29.49 8.31
CA GLY A 240 -10.51 -28.98 9.02
C GLY A 240 -9.15 -29.44 8.49
N GLN A 241 -9.09 -30.28 7.45
CA GLN A 241 -7.83 -30.84 6.93
C GLN A 241 -7.17 -29.92 5.91
N VAL A 242 -6.18 -29.17 6.38
CA VAL A 242 -5.44 -28.17 5.60
C VAL A 242 -4.61 -28.82 4.50
N VAL A 243 -3.76 -29.79 4.83
CA VAL A 243 -2.81 -30.40 3.87
C VAL A 243 -3.54 -31.12 2.73
N ALA A 244 -4.61 -31.85 3.05
CA ALA A 244 -5.47 -32.51 2.07
C ALA A 244 -6.07 -31.50 1.08
N ALA A 245 -6.62 -30.39 1.59
CA ALA A 245 -7.17 -29.33 0.76
C ALA A 245 -6.11 -28.68 -0.15
N MET A 246 -4.89 -28.49 0.36
CA MET A 246 -3.81 -27.91 -0.42
C MET A 246 -3.44 -28.79 -1.61
N LEU A 247 -3.24 -30.10 -1.36
CA LEU A 247 -2.93 -31.04 -2.43
C LEU A 247 -4.05 -31.10 -3.47
N ALA A 248 -5.31 -31.12 -3.04
CA ALA A 248 -6.47 -31.08 -3.93
C ALA A 248 -6.51 -29.80 -4.80
N GLY A 249 -6.29 -28.63 -4.19
CA GLY A 249 -6.23 -27.36 -4.91
C GLY A 249 -5.10 -27.33 -5.96
N PHE A 250 -3.92 -27.86 -5.63
CA PHE A 250 -2.82 -27.97 -6.59
C PHE A 250 -3.13 -28.94 -7.74
N VAL A 251 -3.84 -30.04 -7.47
CA VAL A 251 -4.32 -30.95 -8.53
C VAL A 251 -5.26 -30.22 -9.48
N LEU A 252 -6.27 -29.51 -8.95
CA LEU A 252 -7.22 -28.77 -9.78
C LEU A 252 -6.54 -27.70 -10.63
N THR A 253 -5.67 -26.88 -10.04
CA THR A 253 -4.96 -25.83 -10.78
C THR A 253 -4.06 -26.40 -11.88
N SER A 254 -3.46 -27.56 -11.64
CA SER A 254 -2.62 -28.26 -12.62
C SER A 254 -3.47 -28.81 -13.78
N LEU A 255 -4.59 -29.46 -13.46
CA LEU A 255 -5.52 -29.98 -14.47
C LEU A 255 -6.15 -28.86 -15.29
N GLU A 256 -6.60 -27.78 -14.65
CA GLU A 256 -7.21 -26.64 -15.35
C GLU A 256 -6.23 -26.00 -16.33
N ARG A 257 -4.97 -25.80 -15.93
CA ARG A 257 -3.94 -25.27 -16.84
C ARG A 257 -3.63 -26.22 -17.99
N PHE A 258 -3.54 -27.52 -17.72
CA PHE A 258 -3.31 -28.55 -18.74
C PHE A 258 -4.44 -28.63 -19.76
N PHE A 259 -5.70 -28.68 -19.31
CA PHE A 259 -6.82 -28.74 -20.24
C PHE A 259 -7.03 -27.41 -20.97
N ARG A 260 -6.73 -26.28 -20.33
CA ARG A 260 -6.78 -24.97 -20.99
C ARG A 260 -5.73 -24.82 -22.09
N SER A 261 -4.57 -25.46 -21.98
CA SER A 261 -3.55 -25.42 -23.04
C SER A 261 -3.89 -26.32 -24.23
N ILE A 262 -4.73 -27.35 -24.04
CA ILE A 262 -5.13 -28.30 -25.10
C ILE A 262 -6.47 -27.92 -25.75
N THR A 263 -7.37 -27.29 -25.00
CA THR A 263 -8.75 -27.05 -25.44
C THR A 263 -8.86 -25.79 -26.32
N PRO A 264 -9.48 -25.86 -27.51
CA PRO A 264 -9.74 -24.69 -28.34
C PRO A 264 -10.58 -23.62 -27.63
N THR A 265 -10.26 -22.33 -27.85
CA THR A 265 -10.89 -21.19 -27.17
C THR A 265 -12.43 -21.18 -27.28
N LEU A 266 -12.97 -21.63 -28.40
CA LEU A 266 -14.42 -21.68 -28.69
C LEU A 266 -15.22 -22.52 -27.69
N ILE A 267 -14.63 -23.63 -27.20
CA ILE A 267 -15.31 -24.57 -26.30
C ILE A 267 -14.71 -24.55 -24.89
N ALA A 268 -13.64 -23.78 -24.67
CA ALA A 268 -12.90 -23.76 -23.41
C ALA A 268 -13.76 -23.37 -22.21
N MET A 269 -14.75 -22.48 -22.38
CA MET A 269 -15.65 -22.08 -21.29
C MET A 269 -16.54 -23.22 -20.77
N ILE A 270 -16.81 -24.24 -21.58
CA ILE A 270 -17.66 -25.38 -21.21
C ILE A 270 -16.81 -26.58 -20.83
N VAL A 271 -15.82 -26.92 -21.66
CA VAL A 271 -15.04 -28.15 -21.51
C VAL A 271 -14.09 -28.05 -20.33
N VAL A 272 -13.27 -27.00 -20.25
CA VAL A 272 -12.18 -26.89 -19.26
C VAL A 272 -12.69 -27.05 -17.82
N PRO A 273 -13.78 -26.37 -17.38
CA PRO A 273 -14.29 -26.55 -16.03
C PRO A 273 -14.71 -28.00 -15.70
N VAL A 274 -15.31 -28.70 -16.65
CA VAL A 274 -15.82 -30.08 -16.46
C VAL A 274 -14.65 -31.06 -16.37
N VAL A 275 -13.72 -30.98 -17.32
CA VAL A 275 -12.60 -31.92 -17.42
C VAL A 275 -11.51 -31.64 -16.39
N SER A 276 -11.45 -30.45 -15.81
CA SER A 276 -10.55 -30.17 -14.68
C SER A 276 -11.16 -30.57 -13.34
N LEU A 277 -12.44 -30.26 -13.09
CA LEU A 277 -13.05 -30.42 -11.78
C LEU A 277 -13.38 -31.88 -11.46
N ILE A 278 -14.01 -32.64 -12.38
CA ILE A 278 -14.43 -34.02 -12.10
C ILE A 278 -13.22 -34.91 -11.76
N PRO A 279 -12.14 -34.91 -12.57
CA PRO A 279 -10.94 -35.67 -12.20
C PRO A 279 -10.26 -35.12 -10.95
N ALA A 280 -10.27 -33.80 -10.73
CA ALA A 280 -9.71 -33.23 -9.50
C ALA A 280 -10.42 -33.77 -8.25
N ILE A 281 -11.75 -33.85 -8.24
CA ILE A 281 -12.51 -34.41 -7.10
C ILE A 281 -12.17 -35.89 -6.90
N LEU A 282 -12.12 -36.68 -7.97
CA LEU A 282 -11.79 -38.10 -7.88
C LEU A 282 -10.36 -38.32 -7.34
N ILE A 283 -9.37 -37.60 -7.88
CA ILE A 283 -7.98 -37.65 -7.41
C ILE A 283 -7.87 -37.13 -5.98
N ALA A 284 -8.65 -36.11 -5.63
CA ALA A 284 -8.66 -35.57 -4.28
C ALA A 284 -9.15 -36.60 -3.26
N GLN A 285 -10.22 -37.34 -3.55
CA GLN A 285 -10.73 -38.39 -2.66
C GLN A 285 -9.84 -39.65 -2.65
N ALA A 286 -9.37 -40.09 -3.82
CA ALA A 286 -8.61 -41.33 -3.94
C ALA A 286 -7.15 -41.21 -3.46
N ILE A 287 -6.52 -40.04 -3.64
CA ILE A 287 -5.07 -39.87 -3.45
C ILE A 287 -4.75 -38.66 -2.57
N ALA A 288 -5.16 -37.45 -2.98
CA ALA A 288 -4.68 -36.22 -2.35
C ALA A 288 -5.13 -36.11 -0.87
N GLY A 289 -6.36 -36.54 -0.58
CA GLY A 289 -6.95 -36.56 0.74
C GLY A 289 -6.25 -37.54 1.69
N PRO A 290 -6.18 -38.85 1.37
CA PRO A 290 -5.48 -39.83 2.21
C PRO A 290 -4.00 -39.50 2.40
N VAL A 291 -3.31 -39.06 1.34
CA VAL A 291 -1.90 -38.62 1.43
C VAL A 291 -1.78 -37.38 2.31
N GLY A 292 -2.66 -36.39 2.12
CA GLY A 292 -2.64 -35.16 2.90
C GLY A 292 -2.89 -35.41 4.40
N LEU A 293 -3.80 -36.32 4.72
CA LEU A 293 -4.05 -36.75 6.09
C LEU A 293 -2.82 -37.45 6.70
N ALA A 294 -2.22 -38.39 5.98
CA ALA A 294 -1.03 -39.11 6.44
C ALA A 294 0.14 -38.15 6.70
N VAL A 295 0.39 -37.22 5.78
CA VAL A 295 1.42 -36.19 5.93
C VAL A 295 1.11 -35.26 7.10
N GLY A 296 -0.14 -34.83 7.25
CA GLY A 296 -0.57 -33.98 8.36
C GLY A 296 -0.37 -34.64 9.72
N ASN A 297 -0.82 -35.89 9.87
CA ASN A 297 -0.66 -36.66 11.11
C ASN A 297 0.83 -36.91 11.42
N TRP A 298 1.62 -37.30 10.42
CA TRP A 298 3.05 -37.49 10.59
C TRP A 298 3.76 -36.22 11.08
N LEU A 299 3.43 -35.07 10.50
CA LEU A 299 3.99 -33.78 10.92
C LEU A 299 3.56 -33.40 12.33
N ALA A 300 2.29 -33.61 12.68
CA ALA A 300 1.75 -33.40 14.01
C ALA A 300 2.46 -34.28 15.06
N ASP A 301 2.65 -35.56 14.74
CA ASP A 301 3.29 -36.53 15.64
C ASP A 301 4.77 -36.19 15.88
N ILE A 302 5.52 -35.76 14.86
CA ILE A 302 6.91 -35.30 15.02
C ILE A 302 7.01 -34.14 15.99
N ILE A 303 6.12 -33.16 15.84
CA ILE A 303 6.20 -31.95 16.65
C ILE A 303 5.77 -32.24 18.08
N LEU A 304 4.73 -33.06 18.27
CA LEU A 304 4.34 -33.55 19.58
C LEU A 304 5.44 -34.40 20.22
N ALA A 305 6.16 -35.23 19.46
CA ALA A 305 7.29 -36.00 20.00
C ALA A 305 8.39 -35.08 20.56
N GLY A 306 8.65 -33.93 19.91
CA GLY A 306 9.56 -32.91 20.43
C GLY A 306 9.09 -32.33 21.77
N PHE A 307 7.83 -31.95 21.87
CA PHE A 307 7.24 -31.36 23.09
C PHE A 307 6.85 -32.38 24.18
N ALA A 308 6.81 -33.67 23.86
CA ALA A 308 6.57 -34.76 24.79
C ALA A 308 7.88 -35.43 25.26
N SER A 309 9.03 -35.11 24.66
CA SER A 309 10.33 -35.67 25.01
C SER A 309 10.81 -35.25 26.42
N ASP A 310 11.78 -35.98 26.96
CA ASP A 310 12.49 -35.59 28.19
C ASP A 310 13.20 -34.23 28.06
N TYR A 311 13.48 -33.81 26.83
CA TYR A 311 14.11 -32.53 26.50
C TYR A 311 13.12 -31.43 26.11
N LYS A 312 11.81 -31.63 26.33
CA LYS A 312 10.74 -30.70 25.90
C LYS A 312 10.96 -29.24 26.33
N ILE A 313 11.53 -29.02 27.52
CA ILE A 313 11.82 -27.68 28.02
C ILE A 313 12.91 -27.01 27.18
N LEU A 314 13.99 -27.75 26.87
CA LEU A 314 15.07 -27.24 26.01
C LEU A 314 14.56 -26.95 24.59
N VAL A 315 13.77 -27.86 24.03
CA VAL A 315 13.14 -27.69 22.71
C VAL A 315 12.26 -26.44 22.70
N ALA A 316 11.47 -26.21 23.74
CA ALA A 316 10.62 -25.02 23.87
C ALA A 316 11.42 -23.71 23.97
N GLY A 317 12.54 -23.73 24.69
CA GLY A 317 13.44 -22.57 24.78
C GLY A 317 14.06 -22.22 23.42
N ILE A 318 14.62 -23.22 22.73
CA ILE A 318 15.19 -23.05 21.38
C ILE A 318 14.12 -22.55 20.41
N PHE A 319 12.94 -23.16 20.42
CA PHE A 319 11.81 -22.75 19.61
C PHE A 319 11.47 -21.27 19.84
N GLY A 320 11.28 -20.87 21.11
CA GLY A 320 10.94 -19.50 21.47
C GLY A 320 12.02 -18.47 21.07
N PHE A 321 13.29 -18.84 21.16
CA PHE A 321 14.39 -17.97 20.74
C PHE A 321 14.46 -17.81 19.21
N VAL A 322 14.34 -18.90 18.46
CA VAL A 322 14.47 -18.92 16.99
C VAL A 322 13.20 -18.42 16.28
N PHE A 323 12.05 -18.42 16.96
CA PHE A 323 10.77 -18.09 16.35
C PHE A 323 10.73 -16.68 15.74
N VAL A 324 11.29 -15.66 16.41
CA VAL A 324 11.22 -14.26 15.94
C VAL A 324 11.98 -14.05 14.61
N PRO A 325 13.21 -14.58 14.41
CA PRO A 325 13.83 -14.66 13.09
C PRO A 325 13.00 -15.38 12.03
N VAL A 326 12.33 -16.46 12.39
CA VAL A 326 11.41 -17.18 11.47
C VAL A 326 10.20 -16.30 11.14
N GLN A 327 9.73 -15.48 12.08
CA GLN A 327 8.64 -14.55 11.87
C GLN A 327 8.97 -13.46 10.85
N LEU A 328 10.18 -12.89 10.92
CA LEU A 328 10.71 -11.91 9.95
C LEU A 328 10.67 -12.42 8.50
N THR A 329 10.89 -13.72 8.33
CA THR A 329 10.91 -14.36 7.00
C THR A 329 9.52 -14.74 6.48
N GLY A 330 8.46 -14.56 7.28
CA GLY A 330 7.09 -15.00 6.96
C GLY A 330 6.88 -16.51 7.07
N LEU A 331 7.94 -17.29 7.30
CA LEU A 331 7.90 -18.75 7.36
C LEU A 331 7.02 -19.28 8.51
N HIS A 332 6.79 -18.45 9.54
CA HIS A 332 5.95 -18.78 10.69
C HIS A 332 4.49 -19.12 10.33
N GLN A 333 3.99 -18.68 9.17
CA GLN A 333 2.63 -19.02 8.72
C GLN A 333 2.44 -20.52 8.49
N ILE A 334 3.53 -21.29 8.31
CA ILE A 334 3.48 -22.76 8.30
C ILE A 334 3.06 -23.32 9.65
N ALA A 335 3.47 -22.70 10.76
CA ALA A 335 3.08 -23.13 12.09
C ALA A 335 1.55 -23.11 12.25
N THR A 336 0.86 -22.16 11.62
CA THR A 336 -0.61 -22.12 11.59
C THR A 336 -1.22 -23.35 10.91
N ALA A 337 -0.65 -23.81 9.78
CA ALA A 337 -1.13 -25.03 9.11
C ALA A 337 -0.97 -26.28 10.00
N ILE A 338 0.13 -26.32 10.75
CA ILE A 338 0.45 -27.40 11.69
C ILE A 338 -0.50 -27.35 12.90
N ASP A 339 -0.68 -26.17 13.50
CA ASP A 339 -1.62 -25.93 14.60
C ASP A 339 -3.04 -26.37 14.21
N LEU A 340 -3.49 -26.06 12.98
CA LEU A 340 -4.83 -26.44 12.50
C LEU A 340 -4.97 -27.97 12.44
N THR A 341 -3.92 -28.64 11.98
CA THR A 341 -3.87 -30.09 11.92
C THR A 341 -3.88 -30.70 13.32
N LEU A 342 -3.11 -30.14 14.27
CA LEU A 342 -3.08 -30.58 15.66
C LEU A 342 -4.42 -30.40 16.37
N VAL A 343 -5.06 -29.24 16.21
CA VAL A 343 -6.39 -28.96 16.76
C VAL A 343 -7.41 -29.97 16.22
N SER A 344 -7.41 -30.23 14.91
CA SER A 344 -8.36 -31.15 14.29
C SER A 344 -8.10 -32.63 14.63
N SER A 345 -6.84 -33.07 14.69
CA SER A 345 -6.50 -34.49 14.88
C SER A 345 -6.31 -34.91 16.35
N LYS A 346 -5.89 -33.98 17.22
CA LYS A 346 -5.53 -34.26 18.62
C LYS A 346 -6.36 -33.47 19.63
N GLY A 347 -7.27 -32.59 19.18
CA GLY A 347 -8.15 -31.81 20.06
C GLY A 347 -7.44 -30.66 20.80
N GLY A 348 -6.26 -30.26 20.34
CA GLY A 348 -5.53 -29.10 20.86
C GLY A 348 -4.13 -28.99 20.30
N THR A 349 -3.48 -27.86 20.58
CA THR A 349 -2.10 -27.60 20.12
C THR A 349 -1.24 -26.93 21.20
N PRO A 350 0.00 -27.40 21.42
CA PRO A 350 0.96 -26.73 22.30
C PRO A 350 1.73 -25.60 21.61
N ILE A 351 1.68 -25.49 20.28
CA ILE A 351 2.48 -24.52 19.51
C ILE A 351 1.85 -23.12 19.60
N TRP A 352 0.54 -22.99 19.31
CA TRP A 352 -0.17 -21.71 19.37
C TRP A 352 0.05 -20.89 20.65
N PRO A 353 -0.01 -21.48 21.88
CA PRO A 353 0.35 -20.76 23.11
C PRO A 353 1.73 -20.11 23.08
N LEU A 354 2.72 -20.75 22.46
CA LEU A 354 4.10 -20.24 22.36
C LEU A 354 4.19 -19.03 21.43
N LEU A 355 3.47 -19.08 20.30
CA LEU A 355 3.38 -17.97 19.35
C LEU A 355 2.74 -16.74 20.01
N ALA A 356 1.68 -16.96 20.78
CA ALA A 356 1.02 -15.89 21.52
C ALA A 356 1.93 -15.27 22.58
N LEU A 357 2.70 -16.09 23.32
CA LEU A 357 3.69 -15.62 24.30
C LEU A 357 4.82 -14.83 23.63
N SER A 358 5.26 -15.22 22.43
CA SER A 358 6.28 -14.47 21.70
C SER A 358 5.84 -13.04 21.39
N SER A 359 4.59 -12.87 20.97
CA SER A 359 4.01 -11.54 20.69
C SER A 359 3.98 -10.67 21.95
N ILE A 360 3.61 -11.23 23.11
CA ILE A 360 3.62 -10.52 24.40
C ILE A 360 5.05 -10.07 24.76
N CYS A 361 6.04 -10.94 24.56
CA CYS A 361 7.43 -10.64 24.88
C CYS A 361 8.01 -9.55 23.96
N GLN A 362 7.77 -9.64 22.65
CA GLN A 362 8.18 -8.63 21.67
C GLN A 362 7.52 -7.27 21.92
N ALA A 363 6.22 -7.26 22.24
CA ALA A 363 5.50 -6.05 22.61
C ALA A 363 6.06 -5.43 23.91
N SER A 364 6.43 -6.25 24.88
CA SER A 364 7.01 -5.80 26.16
C SER A 364 8.40 -5.18 25.99
N ALA A 365 9.21 -5.66 25.03
CA ALA A 365 10.47 -5.01 24.66
C ALA A 365 10.22 -3.61 24.06
N ILE A 366 9.22 -3.48 23.18
CA ILE A 366 8.88 -2.18 22.56
C ILE A 366 8.27 -1.24 23.57
N LEU A 367 7.51 -1.75 24.55
CA LEU A 367 7.01 -0.96 25.66
C LEU A 367 8.17 -0.31 26.44
N ALA A 368 9.28 -1.03 26.66
CA ALA A 368 10.48 -0.45 27.26
C ALA A 368 11.10 0.65 26.38
N MET A 369 11.18 0.44 25.06
CA MET A 369 11.63 1.47 24.11
C MET A 369 10.71 2.70 24.08
N THR A 370 9.41 2.49 24.19
CA THR A 370 8.39 3.56 24.28
C THR A 370 8.64 4.42 25.50
N ILE A 371 8.94 3.82 26.65
CA ILE A 371 9.25 4.55 27.88
C ILE A 371 10.59 5.29 27.77
N LEU A 372 11.63 4.65 27.22
CA LEU A 372 12.95 5.26 27.05
C LEU A 372 12.90 6.48 26.10
N GLN A 373 12.16 6.36 24.99
CA GLN A 373 12.09 7.38 23.94
C GLN A 373 10.87 8.29 24.05
N ARG A 374 10.17 8.31 25.19
CA ARG A 374 8.94 9.10 25.40
C ARG A 374 9.09 10.61 25.15
N LYS A 375 10.33 11.13 25.19
CA LYS A 375 10.65 12.54 24.92
C LYS A 375 10.90 12.81 23.44
N ASN A 376 11.15 11.78 22.64
CA ASN A 376 11.34 11.86 21.21
C ASN A 376 9.98 11.71 20.52
N VAL A 377 9.43 12.82 19.99
CA VAL A 377 8.10 12.86 19.35
C VAL A 377 8.03 11.92 18.15
N LYS A 378 9.08 11.88 17.32
CA LYS A 378 9.14 11.01 16.13
C LYS A 378 9.15 9.53 16.52
N ALA A 379 9.92 9.16 17.54
CA ALA A 379 9.95 7.78 18.03
C ALA A 379 8.63 7.37 18.69
N SER A 380 8.02 8.27 19.48
CA SER A 380 6.74 8.00 20.16
C SER A 380 5.58 7.77 19.19
N GLN A 381 5.56 8.47 18.05
CA GLN A 381 4.58 8.27 16.97
C GLN A 381 4.62 6.86 16.37
N ILE A 382 5.76 6.16 16.46
CA ILE A 382 5.93 4.79 15.95
C ILE A 382 5.79 3.77 17.08
N ASN A 383 6.48 3.98 18.20
CA ASN A 383 6.61 3.00 19.28
C ASN A 383 5.27 2.71 19.97
N ILE A 384 4.43 3.73 20.20
CA ILE A 384 3.13 3.58 20.87
C ILE A 384 2.17 2.69 20.05
N PRO A 385 1.84 3.03 18.79
CA PRO A 385 0.95 2.19 18.00
C PRO A 385 1.54 0.80 17.74
N ALA A 386 2.87 0.69 17.55
CA ALA A 386 3.54 -0.60 17.39
C ALA A 386 3.43 -1.49 18.64
N THR A 387 3.52 -0.92 19.84
CA THR A 387 3.36 -1.66 21.11
C THR A 387 1.95 -2.24 21.22
N ILE A 388 0.93 -1.40 21.01
CA ILE A 388 -0.49 -1.82 21.08
C ILE A 388 -0.75 -2.91 20.04
N SER A 389 -0.32 -2.67 18.79
CA SER A 389 -0.45 -3.58 17.67
C SER A 389 0.19 -4.95 17.96
N CYS A 390 1.37 -4.98 18.57
CA CYS A 390 2.06 -6.23 18.87
C CYS A 390 1.40 -7.01 20.02
N TYR A 391 0.83 -6.33 21.03
CA TYR A 391 0.07 -7.00 22.09
C TYR A 391 -1.24 -7.64 21.58
N ILE A 392 -1.81 -7.14 20.49
CA ILE A 392 -2.94 -7.77 19.77
C ILE A 392 -2.48 -8.69 18.63
N ALA A 393 -1.22 -9.13 18.67
CA ALA A 393 -0.60 -10.07 17.73
C ALA A 393 -0.38 -9.60 16.29
N VAL A 394 -0.29 -8.30 16.06
CA VAL A 394 0.25 -7.74 14.81
C VAL A 394 1.66 -7.27 15.07
N SER A 395 2.62 -8.16 14.83
CA SER A 395 4.03 -7.95 15.20
C SER A 395 4.86 -7.24 14.14
N GLU A 396 4.39 -7.13 12.90
CA GLU A 396 5.15 -6.59 11.77
C GLU A 396 5.54 -5.12 11.97
N PRO A 397 4.64 -4.21 12.36
CA PRO A 397 5.00 -2.82 12.65
C PRO A 397 6.00 -2.72 13.81
N ALA A 398 5.92 -3.65 14.75
CA ALA A 398 6.74 -3.74 15.95
C ALA A 398 8.16 -4.22 15.65
N ILE A 399 8.27 -5.32 14.92
CA ILE A 399 9.55 -5.93 14.59
C ILE A 399 10.32 -5.01 13.63
N PHE A 400 9.69 -4.56 12.54
CA PHE A 400 10.36 -3.73 11.54
C PHE A 400 10.51 -2.26 11.97
N GLY A 401 9.53 -1.71 12.70
CA GLY A 401 9.55 -0.30 13.11
C GLY A 401 10.48 0.00 14.28
N VAL A 402 10.69 -0.95 15.20
CA VAL A 402 11.43 -0.70 16.45
C VAL A 402 12.50 -1.77 16.73
N ASN A 403 12.11 -3.04 16.81
CA ASN A 403 13.01 -4.07 17.34
C ASN A 403 14.21 -4.33 16.44
N LEU A 404 14.02 -4.37 15.12
CA LEU A 404 15.08 -4.60 14.15
C LEU A 404 15.99 -3.37 14.00
N LYS A 405 15.44 -2.15 14.14
CA LYS A 405 16.20 -0.90 14.05
C LYS A 405 17.35 -0.85 15.04
N TYR A 406 17.12 -1.28 16.28
CA TYR A 406 18.14 -1.25 17.35
C TYR A 406 18.70 -2.62 17.71
N VAL A 407 18.10 -3.71 17.22
CA VAL A 407 18.45 -5.14 17.42
C VAL A 407 18.37 -5.63 18.87
N PHE A 408 18.86 -4.88 19.85
CA PHE A 408 18.84 -5.26 21.25
C PHE A 408 17.42 -5.46 21.83
N PRO A 409 16.38 -4.67 21.46
CA PRO A 409 15.02 -4.94 21.92
C PRO A 409 14.49 -6.27 21.36
N MET A 410 14.84 -6.59 20.11
CA MET A 410 14.48 -7.87 19.49
C MET A 410 15.06 -9.04 20.28
N VAL A 411 16.37 -8.99 20.58
CA VAL A 411 17.08 -10.06 21.29
C VAL A 411 16.56 -10.19 22.73
N ALA A 412 16.32 -9.08 23.42
CA ALA A 412 15.69 -9.10 24.75
C ALA A 412 14.30 -9.76 24.71
N GLY A 413 13.49 -9.43 23.70
CA GLY A 413 12.20 -10.09 23.45
C GLY A 413 12.33 -11.58 23.13
N MET A 414 13.38 -12.00 22.40
CA MET A 414 13.65 -13.43 22.09
C MET A 414 14.03 -14.21 23.35
N ILE A 415 14.82 -13.62 24.24
CA ILE A 415 15.19 -14.22 25.53
C ILE A 415 13.94 -14.39 26.41
N GLY A 416 13.11 -13.35 26.52
CA GLY A 416 11.85 -13.45 27.25
C GLY A 416 10.90 -14.49 26.64
N THR A 417 10.82 -14.55 25.30
CA THR A 417 10.03 -15.56 24.58
C THR A 417 10.52 -16.97 24.92
N SER A 418 11.82 -17.22 24.87
CA SER A 418 12.42 -18.52 25.21
C SER A 418 11.99 -18.97 26.61
N ILE A 419 12.10 -18.10 27.60
CA ILE A 419 11.77 -18.42 29.00
C ILE A 419 10.26 -18.63 29.17
N ALA A 420 9.42 -17.79 28.54
CA ALA A 420 7.97 -17.99 28.55
C ALA A 420 7.58 -19.33 27.92
N CYS A 421 8.19 -19.71 26.80
CA CYS A 421 7.94 -20.99 26.14
C CYS A 421 8.33 -22.19 27.01
N MET A 422 9.48 -22.11 27.68
CA MET A 422 9.92 -23.13 28.64
C MET A 422 8.90 -23.33 29.77
N ILE A 423 8.42 -22.24 30.36
CA ILE A 423 7.41 -22.28 31.44
C ILE A 423 6.10 -22.88 30.91
N SER A 424 5.64 -22.41 29.74
CA SER A 424 4.41 -22.88 29.09
C SER A 424 4.43 -24.40 28.84
N ILE A 425 5.49 -24.92 28.23
CA ILE A 425 5.61 -26.36 27.96
C ILE A 425 5.84 -27.18 29.23
N SER A 426 6.57 -26.62 30.22
CA SER A 426 6.77 -27.31 31.50
C SER A 426 5.45 -27.59 32.23
N GLY A 427 4.48 -26.68 32.12
CA GLY A 427 3.15 -26.83 32.70
C GLY A 427 2.11 -27.46 31.76
N GLY A 428 2.53 -27.97 30.60
CA GLY A 428 1.67 -28.69 29.66
C GLY A 428 0.61 -27.82 28.99
N VAL A 429 0.86 -26.53 28.81
CA VAL A 429 -0.13 -25.59 28.26
C VAL A 429 -0.48 -25.95 26.81
N GLU A 430 -1.78 -26.04 26.54
CA GLU A 430 -2.34 -26.29 25.22
C GLU A 430 -3.50 -25.32 24.92
N ALA A 431 -3.70 -25.01 23.64
CA ALA A 431 -4.83 -24.26 23.13
C ALA A 431 -5.92 -25.18 22.53
N LEU A 432 -7.19 -24.77 22.64
CA LEU A 432 -8.35 -25.43 22.02
C LEU A 432 -8.49 -25.07 20.54
N SER A 433 -8.03 -23.88 20.15
CA SER A 433 -8.06 -23.41 18.77
C SER A 433 -6.96 -22.42 18.50
N ILE A 434 -6.82 -22.10 17.22
CA ILE A 434 -6.11 -20.92 16.74
C ILE A 434 -7.08 -19.74 16.78
N GLY A 435 -6.61 -18.55 17.14
CA GLY A 435 -7.44 -17.35 17.21
C GLY A 435 -6.61 -16.08 17.11
N VAL A 436 -6.91 -15.07 17.93
CA VAL A 436 -6.04 -13.90 18.07
C VAL A 436 -4.90 -14.27 19.01
N ALA A 437 -3.66 -14.03 18.62
CA ALA A 437 -2.50 -14.26 19.47
C ALA A 437 -2.25 -13.06 20.42
N GLY A 438 -1.05 -12.96 21.01
CA GLY A 438 -0.73 -11.89 21.96
C GLY A 438 -1.53 -12.05 23.26
N VAL A 439 -1.90 -10.93 23.88
CA VAL A 439 -2.66 -10.93 25.15
C VAL A 439 -4.04 -11.56 24.96
N LEU A 440 -4.66 -11.35 23.80
CA LEU A 440 -5.95 -11.95 23.47
C LEU A 440 -5.86 -13.47 23.25
N GLY A 441 -4.66 -14.03 23.10
CA GLY A 441 -4.42 -15.48 23.04
C GLY A 441 -4.96 -16.25 24.24
N VAL A 442 -5.16 -15.57 25.37
CA VAL A 442 -5.80 -16.09 26.59
C VAL A 442 -7.13 -16.80 26.31
N ILE A 443 -7.91 -16.32 25.32
CA ILE A 443 -9.23 -16.88 24.98
C ILE A 443 -9.14 -18.24 24.29
N SER A 444 -7.99 -18.57 23.69
CA SER A 444 -7.77 -19.82 22.98
C SER A 444 -7.16 -20.91 23.86
N ILE A 445 -6.63 -20.57 25.02
CA ILE A 445 -5.97 -21.52 25.94
C ILE A 445 -7.01 -22.42 26.64
N LYS A 446 -6.71 -23.71 26.79
CA LYS A 446 -7.57 -24.61 27.58
C LYS A 446 -7.72 -24.06 29.01
N PRO A 447 -8.93 -24.02 29.58
CA PRO A 447 -9.19 -23.37 30.87
C PRO A 447 -8.28 -23.83 32.01
N GLN A 448 -7.97 -25.13 32.05
CA GLN A 448 -7.08 -25.73 33.05
C GLN A 448 -5.62 -25.22 33.03
N PHE A 449 -5.16 -24.66 31.91
CA PHE A 449 -3.79 -24.19 31.73
C PHE A 449 -3.66 -22.66 31.74
N LEU A 450 -4.78 -21.95 31.89
CA LEU A 450 -4.85 -20.49 31.77
C LEU A 450 -3.90 -19.78 32.73
N PHE A 451 -3.88 -20.23 33.99
CA PHE A 451 -3.06 -19.63 35.04
C PHE A 451 -1.56 -19.74 34.72
N THR A 452 -1.10 -20.92 34.35
CA THR A 452 0.29 -21.16 33.94
C THR A 452 0.69 -20.32 32.74
N TRP A 453 -0.19 -20.21 31.74
CA TRP A 453 0.07 -19.42 30.54
C TRP A 453 0.19 -17.92 30.84
N ILE A 454 -0.69 -17.37 31.70
CA ILE A 454 -0.62 -15.96 32.12
C ILE A 454 0.71 -15.70 32.85
N ILE A 455 1.11 -16.58 33.77
CA ILE A 455 2.38 -16.45 34.50
C ILE A 455 3.57 -16.50 33.55
N ALA A 456 3.57 -17.43 32.59
CA ALA A 456 4.60 -17.52 31.57
C ALA A 456 4.73 -16.20 30.77
N GLY A 457 3.60 -15.61 30.38
CA GLY A 457 3.55 -14.33 29.67
C GLY A 457 4.06 -13.16 30.51
N LEU A 458 3.68 -13.09 31.79
CA LEU A 458 4.15 -12.05 32.71
C LEU A 458 5.65 -12.14 32.95
N ILE A 459 6.19 -13.35 33.18
CA ILE A 459 7.62 -13.55 33.41
C ILE A 459 8.42 -13.22 32.15
N GLY A 460 8.04 -13.77 30.99
CA GLY A 460 8.73 -13.50 29.73
C GLY A 460 8.65 -12.03 29.31
N GLY A 461 7.47 -11.41 29.48
CA GLY A 461 7.27 -9.99 29.24
C GLY A 461 8.12 -9.11 30.16
N ALA A 462 8.16 -9.41 31.46
CA ALA A 462 9.00 -8.70 32.42
C ALA A 462 10.49 -8.81 32.07
N ILE A 463 10.98 -9.99 31.70
CA ILE A 463 12.37 -10.19 31.28
C ILE A 463 12.68 -9.37 30.03
N SER A 464 11.80 -9.42 29.03
CA SER A 464 11.95 -8.66 27.78
C SER A 464 12.01 -7.16 28.05
N PHE A 465 11.13 -6.66 28.92
CA PHE A 465 11.08 -5.27 29.32
C PHE A 465 12.34 -4.85 30.07
N ILE A 466 12.73 -5.58 31.11
CA ILE A 466 13.87 -5.26 31.97
C ILE A 466 15.18 -5.25 31.17
N LEU A 467 15.42 -6.29 30.36
CA LEU A 467 16.63 -6.37 29.54
C LEU A 467 16.69 -5.22 28.53
N THR A 468 15.57 -4.94 27.84
CA THR A 468 15.51 -3.84 26.88
C THR A 468 15.73 -2.49 27.57
N TYR A 469 15.11 -2.26 28.73
CA TYR A 469 15.22 -1.01 29.47
C TYR A 469 16.68 -0.72 29.88
N PHE A 470 17.35 -1.68 30.52
CA PHE A 470 18.72 -1.48 30.99
C PHE A 470 19.76 -1.42 29.86
N ILE A 471 19.60 -2.21 28.79
CA ILE A 471 20.49 -2.13 27.63
C ILE A 471 20.26 -0.81 26.88
N GLY A 472 19.00 -0.40 26.74
CA GLY A 472 18.63 0.85 26.10
C GLY A 472 19.18 2.08 26.80
N LEU A 473 19.19 2.11 28.14
CA LEU A 473 19.84 3.18 28.92
C LEU A 473 21.34 3.34 28.61
N LYS A 474 22.03 2.28 28.20
CA LYS A 474 23.46 2.30 27.87
C LYS A 474 23.74 2.54 26.39
N LYS A 475 22.85 2.08 25.49
CA LYS A 475 23.07 2.09 24.04
C LYS A 475 22.43 3.26 23.31
N LEU A 476 21.35 3.85 23.83
CA LEU A 476 20.65 4.94 23.14
C LEU A 476 21.40 6.26 23.31
N THR A 477 21.51 7.01 22.21
CA THR A 477 22.11 8.34 22.22
C THR A 477 21.11 9.38 22.76
N SER A 478 21.60 10.57 23.10
CA SER A 478 20.75 11.71 23.47
C SER A 478 19.71 12.01 22.38
N TYR A 479 20.12 11.94 21.10
CA TYR A 479 19.23 12.10 19.96
C TYR A 479 18.13 11.04 19.93
N ASP A 480 18.47 9.77 20.19
CA ASP A 480 17.46 8.70 20.21
C ASP A 480 16.44 8.89 21.34
N LEU A 481 16.87 9.40 22.49
CA LEU A 481 16.03 9.58 23.68
C LEU A 481 15.12 10.83 23.59
N THR A 482 15.62 11.94 23.04
CA THR A 482 14.92 13.23 23.06
C THR A 482 14.57 13.79 21.68
N GLY A 483 15.15 13.27 20.61
CA GLY A 483 14.98 13.78 19.24
C GLY A 483 15.70 15.11 18.97
N MET A 484 16.53 15.58 19.91
CA MET A 484 17.31 16.81 19.79
C MET A 484 18.77 16.49 19.48
N GLN A 485 19.35 17.07 18.42
CA GLN A 485 20.80 17.06 18.21
C GLN A 485 21.47 17.93 19.28
N ASN A 486 22.61 17.48 19.82
CA ASN A 486 23.41 18.26 20.77
C ASN A 486 23.81 19.60 20.10
N ARG A 487 23.19 20.71 20.52
CA ARG A 487 23.64 22.08 20.20
C ARG A 487 24.77 22.51 21.13
N ASN A 488 25.79 21.69 21.27
CA ASN A 488 26.99 22.08 21.98
C ASN A 488 28.13 21.92 20.97
N ASN A 489 28.30 22.92 20.11
CA ASN A 489 29.55 23.26 19.40
C ASN A 489 29.40 24.42 18.38
N GLU A 490 28.22 25.02 18.18
CA GLU A 490 28.04 26.16 17.26
C GLU A 490 27.90 27.52 17.96
N ASP A 491 27.60 27.56 19.26
CA ASP A 491 27.40 28.82 20.01
C ASP A 491 28.72 29.57 20.33
N GLU A 492 29.89 28.94 20.23
CA GLU A 492 31.19 29.63 20.41
C GLU A 492 31.71 30.30 19.12
N SER A 493 31.21 29.92 17.93
CA SER A 493 31.63 30.54 16.66
C SER A 493 30.76 31.72 16.23
N GLU A 494 29.48 31.77 16.62
CA GLU A 494 28.60 32.88 16.22
C GLU A 494 28.75 34.12 17.11
N GLN A 495 29.25 33.98 18.34
CA GLN A 495 29.55 35.14 19.21
C GLN A 495 30.82 35.90 18.80
N SER A 496 31.71 35.30 18.00
CA SER A 496 32.90 35.99 17.47
C SER A 496 32.63 36.77 16.17
N SER A 497 31.52 36.51 15.47
CA SER A 497 31.20 37.12 14.18
C SER A 497 30.16 38.25 14.25
N LEU A 498 29.50 38.43 15.39
CA LEU A 498 28.47 39.46 15.58
C LEU A 498 28.98 40.80 16.14
N GLU A 499 30.24 40.89 16.60
CA GLU A 499 30.83 42.14 17.10
C GLU A 499 31.56 42.99 16.03
N GLN A 500 31.55 42.60 14.75
CA GLN A 500 32.28 43.33 13.68
C GLN A 500 31.43 43.95 12.56
N GLN A 501 30.09 43.96 12.66
CA GLN A 501 29.23 44.50 11.58
C GLN A 501 28.17 45.55 11.99
N GLU A 502 28.29 46.19 13.16
CA GLU A 502 27.42 47.31 13.56
C GLU A 502 28.10 48.70 13.52
N GLY A 503 28.94 48.94 12.51
CA GLY A 503 29.76 50.16 12.47
C GLY A 503 30.03 50.76 11.09
N ALA A 504 29.04 50.88 10.20
CA ALA A 504 29.09 51.86 9.10
C ALA A 504 27.79 51.89 8.28
N ASN A 505 26.87 52.83 8.56
CA ASN A 505 26.07 53.43 7.47
C ASN A 505 25.41 54.74 7.91
N LYS A 506 26.01 55.89 7.55
CA LYS A 506 25.35 57.20 7.43
C LYS A 506 26.14 58.08 6.44
N GLN A 507 25.38 58.86 5.65
CA GLN A 507 25.76 59.88 4.64
C GLN A 507 25.98 59.30 3.22
N GLU A 508 25.37 59.82 2.14
CA GLU A 508 25.01 61.21 1.82
C GLU A 508 23.98 61.32 0.66
N LYS A 509 23.30 62.48 0.54
CA LYS A 509 22.44 62.94 -0.58
C LYS A 509 23.19 64.00 -1.41
N HIS A 510 23.06 64.02 -2.75
CA HIS A 510 22.43 65.10 -3.56
C HIS A 510 22.76 65.05 -5.08
N GLU A 511 21.68 65.26 -5.86
CA GLU A 511 21.48 65.92 -7.18
C GLU A 511 22.63 66.24 -8.16
N ASN A 512 22.44 65.90 -9.46
CA ASN A 512 22.12 66.88 -10.53
C ASN A 512 21.90 66.21 -11.92
N SER A 513 20.95 66.75 -12.71
CA SER A 513 20.79 66.61 -14.18
C SER A 513 21.46 67.82 -14.90
N PRO A 514 21.72 67.85 -16.23
CA PRO A 514 20.66 67.98 -17.27
C PRO A 514 20.95 67.41 -18.70
N SER A 515 19.87 67.25 -19.52
CA SER A 515 19.67 67.45 -20.99
C SER A 515 20.63 66.80 -22.04
N GLU A 516 20.30 66.38 -23.26
CA GLU A 516 19.10 66.30 -24.15
C GLU A 516 19.48 65.48 -25.43
N ASP A 517 18.47 65.05 -26.19
CA ASP A 517 18.41 64.67 -27.65
C ASP A 517 18.59 63.20 -28.16
N ASP A 518 17.42 62.56 -28.35
CA ASP A 518 16.81 61.82 -29.49
C ASP A 518 17.62 60.96 -30.51
N GLU A 519 17.19 59.70 -30.69
CA GLU A 519 16.65 59.15 -31.96
C GLU A 519 15.91 57.79 -31.80
N ASP A 520 14.70 57.72 -32.38
CA ASP A 520 13.88 56.57 -32.82
C ASP A 520 13.72 55.29 -31.96
N ASP A 521 12.53 55.13 -31.34
CA ASP A 521 11.98 53.80 -31.07
C ASP A 521 10.45 53.74 -31.31
N ILE A 522 10.03 52.87 -32.24
CA ILE A 522 8.63 52.41 -32.31
C ILE A 522 8.53 51.24 -31.33
N ASP A 523 7.78 51.41 -30.25
CA ASP A 523 7.56 50.34 -29.28
C ASP A 523 6.69 49.22 -29.89
N ILE A 524 7.36 48.23 -30.49
CA ILE A 524 6.73 47.07 -31.12
C ILE A 524 6.05 46.17 -30.07
N ALA A 525 6.51 46.20 -28.81
CA ALA A 525 5.97 45.35 -27.76
C ALA A 525 4.55 45.77 -27.34
N SER A 526 4.28 47.08 -27.26
CA SER A 526 2.91 47.56 -27.01
C SER A 526 1.95 47.29 -28.17
N ILE A 527 2.44 47.31 -29.43
CA ILE A 527 1.61 46.98 -30.60
C ILE A 527 1.27 45.48 -30.62
N TYR A 528 2.20 44.59 -30.25
CA TYR A 528 1.91 43.16 -30.12
C TYR A 528 0.85 42.90 -29.05
N ALA A 529 1.00 43.49 -27.86
CA ALA A 529 0.06 43.33 -26.76
C ALA A 529 -1.36 43.81 -27.15
N GLU A 530 -1.47 44.94 -27.86
CA GLU A 530 -2.75 45.48 -28.29
C GLU A 530 -3.42 44.63 -29.40
N VAL A 531 -2.64 44.05 -30.33
CA VAL A 531 -3.17 43.16 -31.38
C VAL A 531 -3.63 41.82 -30.82
N GLU A 532 -2.91 41.30 -29.83
CA GLU A 532 -3.25 40.04 -29.15
C GLU A 532 -4.51 40.19 -28.29
N GLU A 533 -4.64 41.30 -27.55
CA GLU A 533 -5.83 41.59 -26.74
C GLU A 533 -7.09 41.77 -27.60
N ASN A 534 -6.97 42.41 -28.77
CA ASN A 534 -8.10 42.58 -29.69
C ASN A 534 -8.47 41.27 -30.41
N PHE A 535 -7.49 40.40 -30.72
CA PHE A 535 -7.77 39.08 -31.30
C PHE A 535 -8.53 38.18 -30.32
N LEU A 536 -8.21 38.25 -29.03
CA LEU A 536 -8.90 37.47 -27.98
C LEU A 536 -10.35 37.93 -27.75
N LYS A 537 -10.63 39.23 -27.87
CA LYS A 537 -12.00 39.79 -27.76
C LYS A 537 -12.91 39.41 -28.94
N GLU A 538 -12.34 39.12 -30.11
CA GLU A 538 -13.08 38.64 -31.29
C GLU A 538 -13.43 37.14 -31.19
N GLU A 539 -12.59 36.32 -30.54
CA GLU A 539 -12.82 34.88 -30.31
C GLU A 539 -13.97 34.61 -29.31
N GLU A 540 -14.17 35.52 -28.35
CA GLU A 540 -15.16 35.40 -27.26
C GLU A 540 -16.61 35.67 -27.70
N ASN A 541 -16.84 36.17 -28.93
CA ASN A 541 -18.16 36.58 -29.45
C ASN A 541 -18.83 35.58 -30.42
N LEU A 542 -18.42 34.31 -30.43
CA LEU A 542 -19.07 33.27 -31.21
C LEU A 542 -20.24 32.62 -30.44
N PRO A 543 -21.43 32.43 -31.05
CA PRO A 543 -22.59 31.89 -30.35
C PRO A 543 -22.40 30.40 -29.98
N PRO A 544 -22.95 29.92 -28.85
CA PRO A 544 -22.84 28.52 -28.46
C PRO A 544 -23.66 27.63 -29.40
N ALA A 545 -23.09 26.49 -29.79
CA ALA A 545 -23.80 25.49 -30.57
C ALA A 545 -24.85 24.75 -29.69
N GLU A 546 -26.14 24.89 -30.04
CA GLU A 546 -27.21 24.09 -29.44
C GLU A 546 -27.15 22.64 -29.93
N HIS A 547 -27.18 21.67 -29.00
CA HIS A 547 -27.54 20.29 -29.33
C HIS A 547 -28.54 19.69 -28.34
N LYS A 548 -29.67 19.22 -28.91
CA LYS A 548 -30.79 18.53 -28.25
C LYS A 548 -30.42 17.13 -27.78
N MET A 549 -30.81 16.78 -26.55
CA MET A 549 -30.71 15.44 -25.96
C MET A 549 -31.74 14.46 -26.57
N THR A 550 -31.30 13.22 -26.84
CA THR A 550 -32.16 12.06 -27.11
C THR A 550 -32.34 11.19 -25.86
N ALA A 551 -33.51 10.55 -25.76
CA ALA A 551 -34.13 9.96 -24.58
C ALA A 551 -33.55 8.62 -24.08
N ALA A 552 -32.29 8.58 -23.61
CA ALA A 552 -31.71 7.40 -22.95
C ALA A 552 -31.04 7.68 -21.58
N ALA A 553 -31.40 8.77 -20.91
CA ALA A 553 -30.67 9.31 -19.75
C ALA A 553 -31.32 9.05 -18.36
N GLU A 554 -32.24 8.09 -18.23
CA GLU A 554 -33.02 7.90 -16.98
C GLU A 554 -32.38 6.96 -15.93
N GLN A 555 -31.13 6.48 -16.11
CA GLN A 555 -30.50 5.51 -15.19
C GLN A 555 -29.25 6.01 -14.43
N TYR A 556 -28.97 7.31 -14.40
CA TYR A 556 -27.84 7.86 -13.65
C TYR A 556 -28.28 9.03 -12.77
N ARG A 557 -27.85 9.06 -11.51
CA ARG A 557 -28.11 10.20 -10.63
C ARG A 557 -27.12 11.30 -10.99
N GLN A 558 -27.60 12.43 -11.49
CA GLN A 558 -26.77 13.63 -11.59
C GLN A 558 -26.36 14.05 -10.17
N TYR A 559 -25.07 13.93 -9.86
CA TYR A 559 -24.54 14.47 -8.62
C TYR A 559 -24.30 15.97 -8.81
N PRO A 560 -24.78 16.83 -7.91
CA PRO A 560 -24.58 18.28 -8.02
C PRO A 560 -23.11 18.63 -7.73
N PHE A 561 -22.25 18.45 -8.74
CA PHE A 561 -20.82 18.75 -8.69
C PHE A 561 -20.51 19.96 -9.58
N LEU A 562 -19.88 20.97 -8.99
CA LEU A 562 -19.36 22.16 -9.66
C LEU A 562 -17.86 22.01 -9.91
N SER A 563 -17.35 22.50 -11.04
CA SER A 563 -15.91 22.54 -11.27
C SER A 563 -15.23 23.42 -10.22
N PRO A 564 -14.26 22.91 -9.45
CA PRO A 564 -13.58 23.69 -8.42
C PRO A 564 -12.58 24.69 -9.00
N ALA A 565 -12.21 24.59 -10.29
CA ALA A 565 -11.29 25.49 -10.96
C ALA A 565 -11.69 25.71 -12.43
N SER A 566 -11.34 26.87 -13.00
CA SER A 566 -11.31 27.07 -14.46
C SER A 566 -10.03 26.45 -15.03
N GLY A 567 -10.12 25.76 -16.17
CA GLY A 567 -8.93 25.28 -16.85
C GLY A 567 -9.17 24.14 -17.84
N TRP A 568 -8.06 23.59 -18.34
CA TRP A 568 -8.08 22.45 -19.26
C TRP A 568 -8.19 21.14 -18.49
N VAL A 569 -9.15 20.31 -18.85
CA VAL A 569 -9.35 19.00 -18.24
C VAL A 569 -8.39 18.00 -18.88
N ILE A 570 -7.67 17.27 -18.03
CA ILE A 570 -6.78 16.18 -18.44
C ILE A 570 -7.12 14.91 -17.67
N PRO A 571 -6.92 13.71 -18.27
CA PRO A 571 -7.08 12.46 -17.55
C PRO A 571 -6.15 12.40 -16.33
N LEU A 572 -6.61 11.81 -15.22
CA LEU A 572 -5.76 11.64 -14.04
C LEU A 572 -4.48 10.86 -14.34
N GLY A 573 -4.55 9.88 -15.26
CA GLY A 573 -3.39 9.12 -15.77
C GLY A 573 -2.34 9.95 -16.53
N ALA A 574 -2.64 11.20 -16.91
CA ALA A 574 -1.70 12.12 -17.54
C ALA A 574 -0.95 13.00 -16.54
N VAL A 575 -1.33 12.97 -15.25
CA VAL A 575 -0.66 13.68 -14.17
C VAL A 575 0.72 13.06 -13.95
N ARG A 576 1.76 13.89 -13.78
CA ARG A 576 3.16 13.45 -13.60
C ARG A 576 3.46 13.02 -12.15
N ASP A 577 2.54 12.27 -11.55
CA ASP A 577 2.67 11.66 -10.22
C ASP A 577 2.06 10.26 -10.26
N GLU A 578 2.81 9.24 -9.85
CA GLU A 578 2.38 7.83 -9.92
C GLU A 578 1.24 7.52 -8.92
N GLY A 579 1.11 8.28 -7.82
CA GLY A 579 0.04 8.12 -6.83
C GLY A 579 -1.32 8.48 -7.42
N PHE A 580 -1.39 9.64 -8.07
CA PHE A 580 -2.57 10.12 -8.79
C PHE A 580 -2.80 9.34 -10.11
N ALA A 581 -1.79 9.23 -10.96
CA ALA A 581 -1.93 8.61 -12.28
C ALA A 581 -2.22 7.10 -12.24
N GLY A 582 -1.79 6.42 -11.18
CA GLY A 582 -2.07 5.01 -10.94
C GLY A 582 -3.46 4.73 -10.35
N GLY A 583 -4.24 5.76 -10.00
CA GLY A 583 -5.57 5.59 -9.38
C GLY A 583 -5.54 5.09 -7.94
N TYR A 584 -4.37 5.08 -7.28
CA TYR A 584 -4.21 4.56 -5.91
C TYR A 584 -4.93 5.41 -4.86
N MET A 585 -5.14 6.69 -5.15
CA MET A 585 -5.86 7.62 -4.28
C MET A 585 -7.37 7.70 -4.58
N GLY A 586 -7.86 6.91 -5.54
CA GLY A 586 -9.23 6.92 -6.05
C GLY A 586 -9.31 7.25 -7.55
N GLU A 587 -10.51 7.10 -8.14
CA GLU A 587 -10.78 7.61 -9.48
C GLU A 587 -10.89 9.14 -9.46
N GLY A 588 -10.63 9.80 -10.59
CA GLY A 588 -10.51 11.24 -10.63
C GLY A 588 -10.16 11.80 -11.99
N PHE A 589 -9.96 13.11 -12.02
CA PHE A 589 -9.47 13.87 -13.16
C PHE A 589 -8.59 15.00 -12.68
N ALA A 590 -7.91 15.67 -13.61
CA ALA A 590 -7.08 16.81 -13.26
C ALA A 590 -7.38 18.02 -14.14
N ILE A 591 -7.13 19.22 -13.60
CA ILE A 591 -7.33 20.50 -14.27
C ILE A 591 -5.99 21.23 -14.33
N ILE A 592 -5.63 21.73 -15.51
CA ILE A 592 -4.57 22.72 -15.67
C ILE A 592 -5.22 24.11 -15.52
N PRO A 593 -5.01 24.80 -14.38
CA PRO A 593 -5.79 25.98 -14.05
C PRO A 593 -5.47 27.18 -14.96
N THR A 594 -6.50 27.98 -15.24
CA THR A 594 -6.38 29.31 -15.88
C THR A 594 -6.69 30.45 -14.92
N GLU A 595 -7.19 30.13 -13.72
CA GLU A 595 -7.57 31.10 -12.69
C GLU A 595 -6.92 30.76 -11.34
N ARG A 596 -6.93 31.73 -10.42
CA ARG A 596 -6.23 31.65 -9.12
C ARG A 596 -7.08 31.13 -7.97
N PHE A 597 -8.39 30.97 -8.15
CA PHE A 597 -9.31 30.57 -7.07
C PHE A 597 -9.74 29.12 -7.20
N ILE A 598 -9.89 28.45 -6.05
CA ILE A 598 -10.43 27.10 -5.93
C ILE A 598 -11.73 27.17 -5.13
N LEU A 599 -12.81 26.60 -5.68
CA LEU A 599 -14.13 26.58 -5.05
C LEU A 599 -14.50 25.21 -4.50
N ALA A 600 -15.42 25.19 -3.55
CA ALA A 600 -16.09 23.99 -3.08
C ALA A 600 -16.98 23.42 -4.19
N PRO A 601 -16.79 22.15 -4.60
CA PRO A 601 -17.54 21.55 -5.71
C PRO A 601 -18.99 21.20 -5.33
N PHE A 602 -19.30 21.05 -4.05
CA PHE A 602 -20.65 20.75 -3.54
C PHE A 602 -20.76 21.15 -2.06
N ASP A 603 -21.97 21.09 -1.49
CA ASP A 603 -22.22 21.33 -0.07
C ASP A 603 -21.50 20.25 0.78
N ALA A 604 -20.51 20.64 1.58
CA ALA A 604 -19.61 19.70 2.23
C ALA A 604 -19.13 20.15 3.62
N GLU A 605 -18.71 19.18 4.42
CA GLU A 605 -17.84 19.40 5.57
C GLU A 605 -16.36 19.30 5.13
N VAL A 606 -15.53 20.25 5.56
CA VAL A 606 -14.08 20.21 5.35
C VAL A 606 -13.46 19.21 6.33
N ILE A 607 -13.20 17.98 5.88
CA ILE A 607 -12.64 16.89 6.71
C ILE A 607 -11.21 17.20 7.14
N ALA A 608 -10.43 17.81 6.25
CA ALA A 608 -9.04 18.15 6.49
C ALA A 608 -8.57 19.29 5.59
N THR A 609 -7.88 20.25 6.20
CA THR A 609 -6.97 21.17 5.53
C THR A 609 -5.54 20.75 5.91
N TYR A 610 -4.69 20.48 4.92
CA TYR A 610 -3.33 20.02 5.22
C TYR A 610 -2.47 21.20 5.71
N PRO A 611 -1.43 20.98 6.55
CA PRO A 611 -0.65 22.07 7.16
C PRO A 611 -0.07 23.08 6.17
N THR A 612 0.34 22.60 4.99
CA THR A 612 0.90 23.43 3.91
C THR A 612 -0.16 23.96 2.93
N LYS A 613 -1.45 23.85 3.26
CA LYS A 613 -2.61 24.47 2.59
C LYS A 613 -2.78 24.17 1.08
N HIS A 614 -2.10 23.14 0.58
CA HIS A 614 -2.13 22.75 -0.84
C HIS A 614 -3.17 21.66 -1.15
N ALA A 615 -3.85 21.12 -0.13
CA ALA A 615 -4.82 20.05 -0.31
C ALA A 615 -6.02 20.19 0.64
N TYR A 616 -7.18 19.76 0.16
CA TYR A 616 -8.48 19.90 0.81
C TYR A 616 -9.28 18.61 0.65
N SER A 617 -9.66 17.99 1.77
CA SER A 617 -10.56 16.83 1.78
C SER A 617 -11.96 17.26 2.20
N LEU A 618 -12.95 16.98 1.36
CA LEU A 618 -14.35 17.38 1.54
C LEU A 618 -15.26 16.16 1.62
N ARG A 619 -16.24 16.17 2.54
CA ARG A 619 -17.26 15.13 2.65
C ARG A 619 -18.66 15.69 2.47
N GLY A 620 -19.42 15.15 1.52
CA GLY A 620 -20.83 15.47 1.31
C GLY A 620 -21.71 14.76 2.34
N LYS A 621 -22.92 15.28 2.57
CA LYS A 621 -23.91 14.65 3.48
C LYS A 621 -24.31 13.23 3.06
N ASP A 622 -24.13 12.90 1.79
CA ASP A 622 -24.44 11.59 1.22
C ASP A 622 -23.25 10.61 1.22
N GLY A 623 -22.13 11.01 1.82
CA GLY A 623 -20.94 10.17 2.03
C GLY A 623 -19.89 10.23 0.92
N VAL A 624 -20.13 11.02 -0.15
CA VAL A 624 -19.15 11.27 -1.21
C VAL A 624 -17.97 12.04 -0.63
N GLU A 625 -16.76 11.54 -0.87
CA GLU A 625 -15.53 12.22 -0.48
C GLU A 625 -14.76 12.71 -1.70
N VAL A 626 -14.27 13.95 -1.65
CA VAL A 626 -13.43 14.53 -2.70
C VAL A 626 -12.18 15.14 -2.11
N LEU A 627 -11.04 14.71 -2.65
CA LEU A 627 -9.73 15.29 -2.39
C LEU A 627 -9.36 16.21 -3.54
N ILE A 628 -9.16 17.49 -3.23
CA ILE A 628 -8.60 18.48 -4.16
C ILE A 628 -7.16 18.72 -3.76
N HIS A 629 -6.21 18.36 -4.63
CA HIS A 629 -4.77 18.54 -4.41
C HIS A 629 -4.21 19.51 -5.45
N ILE A 630 -3.57 20.59 -4.98
CA ILE A 630 -3.18 21.72 -5.82
C ILE A 630 -1.66 21.75 -5.99
N GLY A 631 -1.24 21.51 -7.23
CA GLY A 631 0.15 21.35 -7.60
C GLY A 631 0.76 20.08 -7.02
N LEU A 632 1.83 19.61 -7.64
CA LEU A 632 2.59 18.45 -7.16
C LEU A 632 3.84 18.95 -6.44
N ASP A 633 4.22 18.25 -5.37
CA ASP A 633 5.37 18.58 -4.52
C ASP A 633 5.32 19.97 -3.85
N THR A 634 4.14 20.61 -3.81
CA THR A 634 3.93 21.96 -3.24
C THR A 634 4.10 22.04 -1.71
N VAL A 635 4.25 20.90 -1.04
CA VAL A 635 4.62 20.81 0.38
C VAL A 635 5.92 21.57 0.68
N ILE A 636 6.86 21.64 -0.28
CA ILE A 636 8.13 22.35 -0.11
C ILE A 636 7.98 23.86 0.06
N LEU A 637 6.82 24.43 -0.31
CA LEU A 637 6.55 25.85 -0.16
C LEU A 637 6.17 26.23 1.28
N ASP A 638 5.92 25.24 2.15
CA ASP A 638 5.53 25.42 3.55
C ASP A 638 4.36 26.40 3.73
N GLY A 639 3.36 26.29 2.85
CA GLY A 639 2.17 27.15 2.83
C GLY A 639 2.33 28.50 2.12
N ARG A 640 3.53 28.86 1.63
CA ARG A 640 3.71 30.07 0.81
C ARG A 640 3.02 29.92 -0.54
N GLY A 641 2.30 30.97 -0.97
CA GLY A 641 1.53 30.96 -2.22
C GLY A 641 0.11 30.39 -2.10
N PHE A 642 -0.33 30.02 -0.88
CA PHE A 642 -1.67 29.49 -0.61
C PHE A 642 -2.39 30.32 0.45
N ASP A 643 -3.37 31.12 0.03
CA ASP A 643 -4.28 31.80 0.95
C ASP A 643 -5.52 30.93 1.19
N CYS A 644 -5.61 30.34 2.37
CA CYS A 644 -6.71 29.46 2.77
C CYS A 644 -7.86 30.27 3.37
N PHE A 645 -9.09 30.00 2.95
CA PHE A 645 -10.30 30.68 3.44
C PHE A 645 -11.15 29.82 4.38
N VAL A 646 -10.78 28.54 4.57
CA VAL A 646 -11.53 27.55 5.36
C VAL A 646 -10.61 26.77 6.29
N GLU A 647 -11.16 26.22 7.37
CA GLU A 647 -10.46 25.37 8.33
C GLU A 647 -11.13 23.99 8.44
N GLN A 648 -10.43 23.04 9.08
CA GLN A 648 -10.98 21.72 9.33
C GLN A 648 -12.24 21.82 10.22
N GLY A 649 -13.32 21.16 9.80
CA GLY A 649 -14.62 21.16 10.47
C GLY A 649 -15.61 22.20 9.95
N ASP A 650 -15.17 23.13 9.08
CA ASP A 650 -16.06 24.12 8.48
C ASP A 650 -17.09 23.45 7.55
N GLN A 651 -18.29 24.04 7.54
CA GLN A 651 -19.36 23.67 6.60
C GLN A 651 -19.36 24.68 5.44
N VAL A 652 -19.12 24.18 4.23
CA VAL A 652 -19.06 24.99 3.00
C VAL A 652 -20.24 24.66 2.08
N LYS A 653 -20.73 25.66 1.36
CA LYS A 653 -21.71 25.49 0.28
C LYS A 653 -21.02 25.35 -1.06
N ALA A 654 -21.69 24.70 -2.00
CA ALA A 654 -21.24 24.63 -3.39
C ALA A 654 -20.95 26.04 -3.94
N GLY A 655 -19.73 26.26 -4.43
CA GLY A 655 -19.26 27.55 -4.95
C GLY A 655 -18.55 28.45 -3.94
N ASP A 656 -18.50 28.08 -2.65
CA ASP A 656 -17.72 28.84 -1.66
C ASP A 656 -16.21 28.75 -1.95
N LYS A 657 -15.46 29.81 -1.65
CA LYS A 657 -14.01 29.85 -1.89
C LYS A 657 -13.27 29.00 -0.85
N LEU A 658 -12.47 28.04 -1.29
CA LEU A 658 -11.61 27.24 -0.41
C LEU A 658 -10.24 27.89 -0.24
N CYS A 659 -9.62 28.29 -1.36
CA CYS A 659 -8.33 28.97 -1.33
C CYS A 659 -8.07 29.82 -2.58
N ARG A 660 -7.06 30.68 -2.46
CA ARG A 660 -6.42 31.39 -3.57
C ARG A 660 -4.97 30.92 -3.69
N VAL A 661 -4.55 30.66 -4.91
CA VAL A 661 -3.22 30.10 -5.22
C VAL A 661 -2.45 31.04 -6.12
N ASP A 662 -1.18 31.27 -5.77
CA ASP A 662 -0.23 31.99 -6.60
C ASP A 662 0.48 31.03 -7.56
N PHE A 663 -0.14 30.78 -8.71
CA PHE A 663 0.43 29.88 -9.71
C PHE A 663 1.72 30.42 -10.35
N GLU A 664 2.01 31.72 -10.28
CA GLU A 664 3.29 32.26 -10.74
C GLU A 664 4.41 31.86 -9.78
N LEU A 665 4.17 31.94 -8.46
CA LEU A 665 5.11 31.44 -7.46
C LEU A 665 5.42 29.94 -7.64
N LEU A 666 4.40 29.14 -7.95
CA LEU A 666 4.58 27.71 -8.26
C LEU A 666 5.48 27.51 -9.49
N LYS A 667 5.26 28.29 -10.57
CA LYS A 667 6.09 28.23 -11.77
C LYS A 667 7.54 28.69 -11.51
N GLU A 668 7.74 29.75 -10.74
CA GLU A 668 9.07 30.24 -10.33
C GLU A 668 9.87 29.16 -9.60
N HIS A 669 9.20 28.32 -8.80
CA HIS A 669 9.81 27.20 -8.09
C HIS A 669 9.83 25.89 -8.90
N ASN A 670 9.52 25.93 -10.21
CA ASN A 670 9.41 24.77 -11.10
C ASN A 670 8.46 23.68 -10.61
N LEU A 671 7.41 24.06 -9.89
CA LEU A 671 6.39 23.15 -9.38
C LEU A 671 5.23 23.02 -10.36
N SER A 672 4.58 21.84 -10.34
CA SER A 672 3.39 21.60 -11.16
C SER A 672 2.25 22.51 -10.71
N THR A 673 1.54 23.11 -11.66
CA THR A 673 0.31 23.88 -11.39
C THR A 673 -0.95 23.02 -11.50
N VAL A 674 -0.82 21.75 -11.87
CA VAL A 674 -1.95 20.82 -12.08
C VAL A 674 -2.70 20.60 -10.78
N ILE A 675 -4.03 20.72 -10.83
CA ILE A 675 -4.94 20.42 -9.73
C ILE A 675 -5.51 19.03 -9.96
N ALA A 676 -5.28 18.10 -9.03
CA ALA A 676 -5.88 16.77 -9.06
C ALA A 676 -7.16 16.74 -8.21
N ILE A 677 -8.23 16.19 -8.78
CA ILE A 677 -9.54 16.03 -8.15
C ILE A 677 -9.83 14.53 -8.10
N VAL A 678 -9.90 13.98 -6.90
CA VAL A 678 -9.94 12.53 -6.68
C VAL A 678 -11.06 12.15 -5.72
N PHE A 679 -11.67 10.99 -5.95
CA PHE A 679 -12.76 10.40 -5.17
C PHE A 679 -12.24 9.18 -4.39
N PRO A 680 -11.80 9.34 -3.12
CA PRO A 680 -11.06 8.30 -2.40
C PRO A 680 -11.91 7.09 -1.97
N ASN A 681 -13.23 7.24 -1.95
CA ASN A 681 -14.18 6.20 -1.56
C ASN A 681 -14.54 5.22 -2.70
N ASN A 682 -13.74 5.17 -3.79
CA ASN A 682 -13.89 4.27 -4.95
C ASN A 682 -15.23 4.40 -5.70
N GLU A 683 -15.77 5.62 -5.81
CA GLU A 683 -16.90 5.87 -6.71
C GLU A 683 -16.44 5.91 -8.17
N HIS A 684 -17.20 5.24 -9.05
CA HIS A 684 -16.93 5.31 -10.48
C HIS A 684 -17.44 6.62 -11.04
N ILE A 685 -16.54 7.38 -11.66
CA ILE A 685 -16.85 8.70 -12.21
C ILE A 685 -16.89 8.69 -13.73
N TRP A 686 -17.86 9.40 -14.30
CA TRP A 686 -17.98 9.60 -15.74
C TRP A 686 -17.99 11.09 -16.04
N LEU A 687 -16.92 11.61 -16.65
CA LEU A 687 -16.92 12.97 -17.18
C LEU A 687 -17.88 13.08 -18.37
N GLN A 688 -18.43 14.28 -18.60
CA GLN A 688 -19.20 14.52 -19.81
C GLN A 688 -18.37 14.21 -21.07
N PRO A 689 -18.99 13.61 -22.11
CA PRO A 689 -18.34 13.46 -23.41
C PRO A 689 -17.82 14.81 -23.91
N ASP A 690 -16.63 14.80 -24.52
CA ASP A 690 -15.98 15.98 -25.13
C ASP A 690 -15.63 17.13 -24.16
N LEU A 691 -15.62 16.89 -22.85
CA LEU A 691 -15.19 17.87 -21.86
C LEU A 691 -13.68 18.15 -21.93
N GLN A 692 -13.29 19.20 -22.64
CA GLN A 692 -11.88 19.62 -22.81
C GLN A 692 -11.48 20.78 -21.89
N GLN A 693 -12.43 21.65 -21.56
CA GLN A 693 -12.24 22.80 -20.67
C GLN A 693 -13.43 22.90 -19.73
N VAL A 694 -13.15 23.46 -18.55
CA VAL A 694 -14.16 23.79 -17.54
C VAL A 694 -13.97 25.22 -17.07
N THR A 695 -15.07 25.89 -16.75
CA THR A 695 -15.06 27.19 -16.06
C THR A 695 -15.35 27.03 -14.57
N LEU A 696 -14.89 27.98 -13.77
CA LEU A 696 -15.05 28.00 -12.32
C LEU A 696 -16.55 27.95 -11.97
N GLY A 697 -16.96 26.95 -11.19
CA GLY A 697 -18.36 26.76 -10.82
C GLY A 697 -19.24 26.12 -11.92
N GLN A 698 -18.68 25.64 -13.03
CA GLN A 698 -19.45 24.95 -14.07
C GLN A 698 -20.11 23.68 -13.52
N ALA A 699 -21.44 23.61 -13.61
CA ALA A 699 -22.22 22.44 -13.23
C ALA A 699 -22.21 21.35 -14.29
N ASN A 700 -22.67 20.15 -13.90
CA ASN A 700 -22.92 19.00 -14.77
C ASN A 700 -21.67 18.38 -15.42
N ILE A 701 -20.45 18.66 -14.95
CA ILE A 701 -19.23 18.15 -15.59
C ILE A 701 -19.01 16.63 -15.43
N LEU A 702 -19.70 15.99 -14.49
CA LEU A 702 -19.56 14.55 -14.21
C LEU A 702 -20.86 13.88 -13.75
N GLN A 703 -20.88 12.55 -13.81
CA GLN A 703 -21.90 11.67 -13.23
C GLN A 703 -21.21 10.63 -12.32
N LEU A 704 -21.85 10.28 -11.20
CA LEU A 704 -21.36 9.30 -10.23
C LEU A 704 -22.26 8.05 -10.26
N ALA A 705 -21.67 6.85 -10.23
CA ALA A 705 -22.38 5.58 -10.11
C ALA A 705 -22.02 4.87 -8.80
N LYS A 706 -23.03 4.43 -8.04
CA LYS A 706 -22.82 3.58 -6.84
C LYS A 706 -22.46 2.15 -7.26
N GLN A 707 -21.57 1.52 -6.50
CA GLN A 707 -20.89 0.26 -6.82
C GLN A 707 -21.80 -0.99 -6.96
N ASP A 708 -23.12 -0.88 -6.70
CA ASP A 708 -24.05 -2.02 -6.67
C ASP A 708 -24.78 -2.31 -8.00
N GLU A 709 -24.61 -1.52 -9.06
CA GLU A 709 -25.32 -1.76 -10.34
C GLU A 709 -24.36 -1.96 -11.53
N GLN A 710 -23.92 -3.21 -11.73
CA GLN A 710 -23.20 -3.64 -12.93
C GLN A 710 -24.12 -3.67 -14.15
N LYS A 711 -24.12 -2.57 -14.94
CA LYS A 711 -24.33 -2.59 -16.40
C LYS A 711 -23.77 -1.30 -16.99
N ALA A 712 -22.51 -1.36 -17.44
CA ALA A 712 -21.83 -0.26 -18.11
C ALA A 712 -22.34 -0.06 -19.55
N PRO A 713 -22.54 1.18 -20.04
CA PRO A 713 -22.54 1.45 -21.47
C PRO A 713 -21.12 1.28 -22.03
N LYS A 714 -21.04 0.91 -23.30
CA LYS A 714 -19.80 0.51 -24.00
C LYS A 714 -18.68 1.53 -23.85
N LYS A 715 -17.48 1.01 -23.57
CA LYS A 715 -16.18 1.68 -23.56
C LYS A 715 -16.05 2.64 -24.77
N ILE A 716 -16.03 3.93 -24.51
CA ILE A 716 -15.72 4.94 -25.54
C ILE A 716 -14.21 4.90 -25.76
N GLU A 717 -13.80 4.43 -26.94
CA GLU A 717 -12.45 4.65 -27.47
C GLU A 717 -12.28 6.15 -27.70
N ILE A 718 -11.63 6.84 -26.77
CA ILE A 718 -10.99 8.12 -27.10
C ILE A 718 -9.80 7.76 -28.00
N ILE A 719 -9.92 8.14 -29.27
CA ILE A 719 -8.88 7.98 -30.30
C ILE A 719 -7.58 8.57 -29.75
N THR A 720 -6.72 7.69 -29.26
CA THR A 720 -5.40 8.03 -28.75
C THR A 720 -4.46 8.12 -29.94
N ASN A 721 -4.46 9.27 -30.59
CA ASN A 721 -3.34 9.64 -31.45
C ASN A 721 -2.74 10.95 -30.92
N LYS A 722 -1.91 10.78 -29.89
CA LYS A 722 -1.19 11.85 -29.17
C LYS A 722 -0.39 12.72 -30.16
N ASP A 723 0.06 12.13 -31.25
CA ASP A 723 0.85 12.79 -32.29
C ASP A 723 -0.02 13.70 -33.18
N VAL A 724 -1.28 13.36 -33.44
CA VAL A 724 -2.20 14.17 -34.26
C VAL A 724 -2.70 15.40 -33.51
N ILE A 725 -2.90 15.30 -32.19
CA ILE A 725 -3.34 16.42 -31.35
C ILE A 725 -2.20 17.43 -31.15
N LEU A 726 -0.97 16.95 -30.94
CA LEU A 726 0.22 17.82 -30.86
C LEU A 726 0.53 18.48 -32.20
N ASP A 727 0.36 17.79 -33.33
CA ASP A 727 0.54 18.41 -34.66
C ASP A 727 -0.55 19.42 -34.99
N LYS A 728 -1.83 19.14 -34.70
CA LYS A 728 -2.90 20.12 -34.91
C LYS A 728 -2.76 21.34 -34.01
N ARG A 729 -2.31 21.17 -32.76
CA ARG A 729 -2.04 22.27 -31.82
C ARG A 729 -0.84 23.10 -32.25
N ARG A 730 0.24 22.47 -32.75
CA ARG A 730 1.37 23.17 -33.36
C ARG A 730 0.99 23.92 -34.63
N GLN A 731 0.15 23.33 -35.49
CA GLN A 731 -0.34 23.99 -36.71
C GLN A 731 -1.28 25.16 -36.40
N GLN A 732 -2.16 25.04 -35.40
CA GLN A 732 -3.02 26.15 -34.95
C GLN A 732 -2.22 27.26 -34.25
N GLU A 733 -1.24 26.93 -33.40
CA GLU A 733 -0.37 27.93 -32.77
C GLU A 733 0.54 28.62 -33.78
N GLN A 734 1.07 27.89 -34.77
CA GLN A 734 1.82 28.48 -35.89
C GLN A 734 0.94 29.37 -36.77
N HIS A 735 -0.29 28.96 -37.06
CA HIS A 735 -1.24 29.77 -37.82
C HIS A 735 -1.64 31.03 -37.04
N LYS A 736 -1.95 30.91 -35.75
CA LYS A 736 -2.26 32.06 -34.86
C LYS A 736 -1.09 33.04 -34.78
N ARG A 737 0.14 32.54 -34.61
CA ARG A 737 1.35 33.38 -34.65
C ARG A 737 1.57 34.05 -36.00
N GLN A 738 1.38 33.35 -37.12
CA GLN A 738 1.52 33.93 -38.46
C GLN A 738 0.48 35.05 -38.71
N VAL A 739 -0.76 34.86 -38.28
CA VAL A 739 -1.82 35.86 -38.43
C VAL A 739 -1.57 37.08 -37.54
N ILE A 740 -1.09 36.89 -36.31
CA ILE A 740 -0.72 37.98 -35.41
C ILE A 740 0.48 38.76 -35.98
N ASP A 741 1.53 38.07 -36.46
CA ASP A 741 2.70 38.71 -37.07
C ASP A 741 2.34 39.52 -38.33
N GLU A 742 1.46 39.00 -39.19
CA GLU A 742 0.93 39.72 -40.36
C GLU A 742 0.17 40.98 -39.95
N ARG A 743 -0.73 40.88 -38.96
CA ARG A 743 -1.52 42.03 -38.46
C ARG A 743 -0.63 43.08 -37.79
N VAL A 744 0.39 42.67 -37.04
CA VAL A 744 1.36 43.60 -36.46
C VAL A 744 2.15 44.31 -37.55
N LYS A 745 2.65 43.59 -38.57
CA LYS A 745 3.35 44.22 -39.70
C LYS A 745 2.49 45.27 -40.41
N GLN A 746 1.22 44.96 -40.66
CA GLN A 746 0.29 45.90 -41.28
C GLN A 746 0.02 47.12 -40.39
N LYS A 747 -0.11 46.94 -39.07
CA LYS A 747 -0.34 48.04 -38.12
C LYS A 747 0.90 48.93 -37.98
N VAL A 748 2.10 48.35 -37.89
CA VAL A 748 3.38 49.07 -37.90
C VAL A 748 3.56 49.86 -39.21
N GLN A 749 3.18 49.29 -40.36
CA GLN A 749 3.26 49.98 -41.65
C GLN A 749 2.29 51.17 -41.72
N LYS A 750 1.06 51.02 -41.21
CA LYS A 750 0.09 52.12 -41.10
C LYS A 750 0.59 53.24 -40.18
N VAL A 751 1.14 52.91 -39.02
CA VAL A 751 1.72 53.89 -38.08
C VAL A 751 2.89 54.64 -38.72
N ARG A 752 3.74 53.95 -39.49
CA ARG A 752 4.83 54.57 -40.26
C ARG A 752 4.33 55.49 -41.39
N GLU A 753 3.28 55.10 -42.10
CA GLU A 753 2.65 55.95 -43.12
C GLU A 753 1.95 57.17 -42.53
N GLN A 754 1.35 57.03 -41.35
CA GLN A 754 0.68 58.12 -40.64
C GLN A 754 1.69 59.15 -40.15
N LYS A 755 2.79 58.71 -39.51
CA LYS A 755 3.92 59.57 -39.15
C LYS A 755 4.59 60.23 -40.37
N ARG A 756 4.66 59.54 -41.52
CA ARG A 756 5.15 60.13 -42.78
C ARG A 756 4.20 61.20 -43.35
N LYS A 757 2.89 61.02 -43.23
CA LYS A 757 1.88 62.01 -43.67
C LYS A 757 1.79 63.22 -42.73
N GLU A 758 2.06 63.05 -41.44
CA GLU A 758 2.16 64.14 -40.46
C GLU A 758 3.42 64.97 -40.71
N LYS A 759 4.58 64.34 -40.95
CA LYS A 759 5.83 65.01 -41.39
C LYS A 759 5.78 65.68 -42.77
N GLN A 760 4.73 65.45 -43.57
CA GLN A 760 4.51 66.12 -44.87
C GLN A 760 3.47 67.25 -44.80
N LYS A 761 2.82 67.43 -43.64
CA LYS A 761 1.85 68.50 -43.38
C LYS A 761 2.39 69.59 -42.46
N GLU A 762 3.48 69.32 -41.75
CA GLU A 762 4.44 70.32 -41.25
C GLU A 762 5.41 70.73 -42.36
#